data_AF-A0A8H2WV86-F1
#
_entry.id   AF-A0A8H2WV86-F1
#
_cell.length_a   1.000
_cell.length_b   1.000
_cell.length_c   1.000
_cell.angle_alpha   90.00
_cell.angle_beta   90.00
_cell.angle_gamma   90.00
#
_symmetry.space_group_name_H-M   'P 1'
#
loop_
_entity.id
_entity.type
_entity.pdbx_description
1 polymer ?
#
loop_
_entity_poly.entity_id
_entity_poly.type
_entity_poly.pdbx_seq_one_letter_code
_entity_poly.pdbx_strand_id
1 'polypeptide(L)'
;MRAIFLGILSVAGLAVASQAPEHDPSNPNIKFPVPTRKLVWGDVNVLHTTDIHGWIGGHSKNVFPELSWSGNFGDFFSFIIHMRKIADRRRSDLLLVDTGDRRIGHGLTDHILDPLDPNKGNGKLASLIYKHVNYDLIVPGNHDLENENVVQFTIDILVRKWGDKYLTSNINRGNGDSLGARFRRWTSPQGREMLAFGVVTNKTNTTQSGLKIVPITEMIQQEWFKAAIKTKVDVFVLLGHVDPQQLDRSGPANNITLVYEAIRQEHPFTPILIFAGHAHKRWCRTFEVQNEGKSFTRSMLIESGRYFDTVGWMSVKLDNNTTPRNLTFSRRFMDNNIQTYMFHTGIGNKTDFHTVNGTKLTNFIRKMESEEALSEVWGELNSDYYLDRDDWTEQETDERSLFTFYLNAVQSTLIDNRKSPNWLFISNWGIVRGDIYRGKFTLSDYYAISPDSGKKYPFVHITVPRRVADQLVMKIQQMENEEKSRRKIAPASQPETFKAVETESQSYFSLPSANSANLTYGWVTEDTCGRNSHDKADDVLHFPIPQVSFDNPKSGLPVYFWRKSYKSDLHLDAPVDIIVTNRIGKPDGRVANALKALGACKECKLQSYREDVNQYTLLRDYLRTNYPQKKAASGKHNA
;
A
#
# COMPACT_ATOMS: atom_id res chain seq x y z
N MET A 1 23.58 57.62 41.58
CA MET A 1 23.27 56.68 42.68
C MET A 1 22.14 55.77 42.23
N ARG A 2 22.26 54.47 42.52
CA ARG A 2 21.64 53.33 41.83
C ARG A 2 20.11 53.31 41.91
N ALA A 3 19.47 53.10 40.75
CA ALA A 3 18.06 52.72 40.65
C ALA A 3 17.91 51.23 41.03
N ILE A 4 17.00 50.93 41.96
CA ILE A 4 16.68 49.58 42.41
C ILE A 4 15.60 49.04 41.46
N PHE A 5 15.99 48.13 40.57
CA PHE A 5 15.06 47.29 39.81
C PHE A 5 14.61 46.13 40.71
N LEU A 6 13.31 46.08 41.03
CA LEU A 6 12.65 44.89 41.58
C LEU A 6 12.49 43.87 40.45
N GLY A 7 13.33 42.83 40.46
CA GLY A 7 13.18 41.66 39.60
C GLY A 7 12.08 40.76 40.13
N ILE A 8 11.01 40.59 39.35
CA ILE A 8 9.99 39.57 39.54
C ILE A 8 10.61 38.23 39.09
N LEU A 9 10.84 37.31 40.04
CA LEU A 9 11.16 35.92 39.73
C LEU A 9 9.92 35.24 39.15
N SER A 10 9.86 35.11 37.83
CA SER A 10 8.97 34.18 37.14
C SER A 10 9.50 32.76 37.34
N VAL A 11 8.86 32.01 38.24
CA VAL A 11 9.06 30.57 38.34
C VAL A 11 8.45 29.94 37.08
N ALA A 12 9.28 29.67 36.08
CA ALA A 12 8.91 28.84 34.95
C ALA A 12 8.72 27.40 35.48
N GLY A 13 7.47 27.03 35.76
CA GLY A 13 7.11 25.64 35.97
C GLY A 13 7.44 24.86 34.70
N LEU A 14 8.49 24.05 34.75
CA LEU A 14 8.72 22.97 33.80
C LEU A 14 7.53 22.02 33.93
N ALA A 15 6.52 22.22 33.07
CA ALA A 15 5.54 21.19 32.81
C ALA A 15 6.30 20.01 32.21
N VAL A 16 6.63 19.02 33.04
CA VAL A 16 7.00 17.69 32.57
C VAL A 16 5.79 17.22 31.78
N ALA A 17 5.87 17.30 30.45
CA ALA A 17 4.90 16.64 29.59
C ALA A 17 4.94 15.16 29.96
N SER A 18 3.92 14.70 30.67
CA SER A 18 3.71 13.28 30.90
C SER A 18 3.69 12.62 29.52
N GLN A 19 4.69 11.78 29.22
CA GLN A 19 4.65 10.92 28.05
C GLN A 19 3.29 10.22 28.06
N ALA A 20 2.57 10.32 26.93
CA ALA A 20 1.35 9.54 26.75
C ALA A 20 1.70 8.06 27.05
N PRO A 21 0.85 7.33 27.81
CA PRO A 21 1.17 5.95 28.17
C PRO A 21 1.51 5.16 26.91
N GLU A 22 2.68 4.50 26.93
CA GLU A 22 3.14 3.66 25.82
C GLU A 22 2.10 2.56 25.60
N HIS A 23 1.40 2.63 24.48
CA HIS A 23 0.35 1.69 24.16
C HIS A 23 1.01 0.41 23.64
N ASP A 24 1.33 -0.54 24.51
CA ASP A 24 2.00 -1.77 24.08
C ASP A 24 1.10 -2.57 23.11
N PRO A 25 1.47 -2.69 21.82
CA PRO A 25 0.67 -3.41 20.82
C PRO A 25 0.53 -4.90 21.12
N SER A 26 1.34 -5.43 22.05
CA SER A 26 1.36 -6.84 22.45
C SER A 26 0.68 -7.12 23.80
N ASN A 27 0.12 -6.10 24.46
CA ASN A 27 -0.48 -6.27 25.78
C ASN A 27 -1.63 -7.28 25.75
N PRO A 28 -1.50 -8.44 26.42
CA PRO A 28 -2.49 -9.52 26.35
C PRO A 28 -3.83 -9.17 27.01
N ASN A 29 -3.87 -8.08 27.78
CA ASN A 29 -5.10 -7.59 28.43
C ASN A 29 -5.96 -6.74 27.50
N ILE A 30 -5.43 -6.32 26.33
CA ILE A 30 -6.22 -5.58 25.36
C ILE A 30 -7.18 -6.53 24.66
N LYS A 31 -8.49 -6.24 24.76
CA LYS A 31 -9.52 -7.03 24.10
C LYS A 31 -9.42 -6.84 22.58
N PHE A 32 -9.64 -7.92 21.84
CA PHE A 32 -9.76 -7.83 20.39
C PHE A 32 -10.86 -6.84 20.02
N PRO A 33 -10.59 -5.88 19.13
CA PRO A 33 -11.50 -4.78 18.90
C PRO A 33 -12.71 -5.30 18.11
N VAL A 34 -13.92 -4.95 18.57
CA VAL A 34 -15.17 -5.37 17.94
C VAL A 34 -15.74 -4.18 17.15
N PRO A 35 -16.29 -4.39 15.94
CA PRO A 35 -16.93 -3.30 15.21
C PRO A 35 -18.05 -2.66 16.02
N THR A 36 -18.15 -1.35 15.90
CA THR A 36 -19.19 -0.55 16.59
C THR A 36 -20.20 0.06 15.62
N ARG A 37 -19.89 0.03 14.32
CA ARG A 37 -20.72 0.66 13.27
C ARG A 37 -21.10 -0.36 12.22
N LYS A 38 -22.41 -0.50 11.97
CA LYS A 38 -22.97 -1.45 10.99
C LYS A 38 -22.86 -0.92 9.56
N LEU A 39 -22.86 -1.84 8.59
CA LEU A 39 -23.04 -1.50 7.18
C LEU A 39 -24.45 -0.94 6.94
N VAL A 40 -24.52 0.21 6.29
CA VAL A 40 -25.77 0.77 5.78
C VAL A 40 -26.01 0.17 4.39
N TRP A 41 -27.19 -0.41 4.20
CA TRP A 41 -27.57 -1.04 2.94
C TRP A 41 -28.33 -0.07 2.04
N GLY A 42 -28.04 -0.14 0.75
CA GLY A 42 -28.74 0.54 -0.33
C GLY A 42 -29.33 -0.45 -1.33
N ASP A 43 -29.80 0.08 -2.45
CA ASP A 43 -30.32 -0.70 -3.58
C ASP A 43 -29.19 -1.44 -4.31
N VAL A 44 -28.03 -0.79 -4.42
CA VAL A 44 -26.79 -1.38 -4.94
C VAL A 44 -25.70 -1.22 -3.89
N ASN A 45 -25.01 -2.32 -3.62
CA ASN A 45 -23.97 -2.43 -2.61
C ASN A 45 -22.72 -3.04 -3.24
N VAL A 46 -21.55 -2.65 -2.77
CA VAL A 46 -20.28 -3.11 -3.32
C VAL A 46 -19.29 -3.39 -2.19
N LEU A 47 -18.75 -4.60 -2.19
CA LEU A 47 -17.53 -4.95 -1.47
C LEU A 47 -16.33 -4.70 -2.37
N HIS A 48 -15.32 -4.01 -1.87
CA HIS A 48 -14.16 -3.58 -2.64
C HIS A 48 -12.86 -4.00 -1.94
N THR A 49 -11.96 -4.63 -2.71
CA THR A 49 -10.57 -4.87 -2.31
C THR A 49 -9.61 -4.21 -3.29
N THR A 50 -8.41 -3.89 -2.81
CA THR A 50 -7.33 -3.34 -3.63
C THR A 50 -5.99 -3.60 -2.97
N ASP A 51 -4.91 -3.52 -3.73
CA ASP A 51 -3.53 -3.54 -3.23
C ASP A 51 -3.28 -4.71 -2.26
N ILE A 52 -3.83 -5.90 -2.54
CA ILE A 52 -3.72 -7.07 -1.64
C ILE A 52 -2.27 -7.57 -1.55
N HIS A 53 -1.47 -7.41 -2.61
CA HIS A 53 -0.05 -7.76 -2.63
C HIS A 53 0.29 -9.16 -2.11
N GLY A 54 -0.59 -10.14 -2.35
CA GLY A 54 -0.35 -11.54 -2.00
C GLY A 54 -0.67 -11.93 -0.55
N TRP A 55 -1.19 -11.01 0.28
CA TRP A 55 -1.59 -11.25 1.69
C TRP A 55 -2.85 -12.12 1.85
N ILE A 56 -3.05 -13.10 0.96
CA ILE A 56 -4.24 -13.96 0.94
C ILE A 56 -4.34 -14.89 2.17
N GLY A 57 -3.23 -15.12 2.87
CA GLY A 57 -3.14 -15.83 4.14
C GLY A 57 -3.56 -14.99 5.36
N GLY A 58 -3.72 -13.68 5.19
CA GLY A 58 -3.95 -12.73 6.28
C GLY A 58 -2.68 -12.42 7.07
N HIS A 59 -2.77 -11.43 7.94
CA HIS A 59 -1.66 -11.04 8.82
C HIS A 59 -1.45 -12.05 9.94
N SER A 60 -0.20 -12.49 10.14
CA SER A 60 0.13 -13.63 11.02
C SER A 60 0.68 -13.23 12.39
N LYS A 61 1.03 -11.96 12.59
CA LYS A 61 1.66 -11.50 13.82
C LYS A 61 0.64 -11.34 14.94
N ASN A 62 1.01 -11.79 16.13
CA ASN A 62 0.17 -11.71 17.32
C ASN A 62 0.35 -10.38 18.07
N VAL A 63 0.31 -9.27 17.33
CA VAL A 63 0.42 -7.89 17.84
C VAL A 63 -0.54 -7.00 17.07
N PHE A 64 -0.98 -5.88 17.67
CA PHE A 64 -1.75 -4.87 16.93
C PHE A 64 -0.82 -3.92 16.15
N PRO A 65 -1.19 -3.51 14.94
CA PRO A 65 -2.49 -3.69 14.28
C PRO A 65 -2.67 -5.03 13.52
N GLU A 66 -1.62 -5.82 13.31
CA GLU A 66 -1.65 -7.06 12.50
C GLU A 66 -2.79 -8.03 12.88
N LEU A 67 -3.06 -8.20 14.18
CA LEU A 67 -4.17 -9.04 14.65
C LEU A 67 -5.54 -8.62 14.10
N SER A 68 -5.76 -7.32 13.93
CA SER A 68 -7.00 -6.77 13.36
C SER A 68 -7.17 -7.15 11.88
N TRP A 69 -6.11 -7.62 11.22
CA TRP A 69 -6.04 -7.91 9.79
C TRP A 69 -5.75 -9.40 9.50
N SER A 70 -6.04 -10.26 10.47
CA SER A 70 -5.75 -11.70 10.46
C SER A 70 -6.65 -12.55 9.55
N GLY A 71 -7.65 -11.96 8.89
CA GLY A 71 -8.57 -12.68 8.02
C GLY A 71 -7.87 -13.24 6.78
N ASN A 72 -8.05 -14.53 6.50
CA ASN A 72 -7.57 -15.14 5.25
C ASN A 72 -8.68 -15.17 4.18
N PHE A 73 -8.31 -15.52 2.95
CA PHE A 73 -9.26 -15.60 1.83
C PHE A 73 -10.39 -16.61 2.03
N GLY A 74 -10.22 -17.64 2.87
CA GLY A 74 -11.30 -18.56 3.22
C GLY A 74 -12.33 -17.96 4.19
N ASP A 75 -11.89 -17.11 5.12
CA ASP A 75 -12.77 -16.34 6.00
C ASP A 75 -13.56 -15.33 5.16
N PHE A 76 -12.87 -14.59 4.28
CA PHE A 76 -13.46 -13.63 3.37
C PHE A 76 -14.42 -14.29 2.37
N PHE A 77 -14.08 -15.46 1.85
CA PHE A 77 -15.00 -16.24 1.01
C PHE A 77 -16.30 -16.54 1.74
N SER A 78 -16.21 -17.01 3.00
CA SER A 78 -17.40 -17.29 3.81
C SER A 78 -18.21 -16.02 4.06
N PHE A 79 -17.54 -14.90 4.35
CA PHE A 79 -18.17 -13.58 4.48
C PHE A 79 -18.96 -13.21 3.23
N ILE A 80 -18.36 -13.29 2.03
CA ILE A 80 -19.01 -12.95 0.76
C ILE A 80 -20.26 -13.81 0.52
N ILE A 81 -20.19 -15.11 0.78
CA ILE A 81 -21.33 -16.02 0.61
C ILE A 81 -22.50 -15.59 1.48
N HIS A 82 -22.25 -15.23 2.75
CA HIS A 82 -23.29 -14.75 3.64
C HIS A 82 -23.81 -13.38 3.24
N MET A 83 -22.93 -12.46 2.85
CA MET A 83 -23.30 -11.12 2.39
C MET A 83 -24.18 -11.17 1.13
N ARG A 84 -23.89 -12.06 0.17
CA ARG A 84 -24.73 -12.29 -1.01
C ARG A 84 -26.12 -12.80 -0.60
N LYS A 85 -26.21 -13.78 0.32
CA LYS A 85 -27.50 -14.25 0.86
C LYS A 85 -28.29 -13.13 1.56
N ILE A 86 -27.61 -12.24 2.27
CA ILE A 86 -28.24 -11.09 2.91
C ILE A 86 -28.78 -10.12 1.85
N ALA A 87 -28.01 -9.85 0.79
CA ALA A 87 -28.42 -9.01 -0.32
C ALA A 87 -29.68 -9.56 -1.02
N ASP A 88 -29.72 -10.87 -1.30
CA ASP A 88 -30.86 -11.55 -1.89
C ASP A 88 -32.13 -11.41 -1.03
N ARG A 89 -32.01 -11.64 0.29
CA ARG A 89 -33.13 -11.47 1.24
C ARG A 89 -33.62 -10.02 1.31
N ARG A 90 -32.72 -9.06 1.11
CA ARG A 90 -33.03 -7.62 1.08
C ARG A 90 -33.56 -7.15 -0.27
N ARG A 91 -33.51 -7.99 -1.31
CA ARG A 91 -33.77 -7.60 -2.71
C ARG A 91 -32.88 -6.44 -3.15
N SER A 92 -31.61 -6.50 -2.76
CA SER A 92 -30.59 -5.52 -3.11
C SER A 92 -29.48 -6.20 -3.91
N ASP A 93 -28.82 -5.45 -4.80
CA ASP A 93 -27.64 -5.96 -5.50
C ASP A 93 -26.41 -5.89 -4.61
N LEU A 94 -25.53 -6.88 -4.72
CA LEU A 94 -24.20 -6.88 -4.12
C LEU A 94 -23.15 -7.27 -5.17
N LEU A 95 -22.24 -6.35 -5.46
CA LEU A 95 -21.07 -6.58 -6.30
C LEU A 95 -19.84 -6.81 -5.42
N LEU A 96 -18.94 -7.67 -5.89
CA LEU A 96 -17.60 -7.79 -5.36
C LEU A 96 -16.58 -7.33 -6.42
N VAL A 97 -15.78 -6.32 -6.11
CA VAL A 97 -14.85 -5.69 -7.07
C VAL A 97 -13.42 -5.62 -6.52
N ASP A 98 -12.43 -5.74 -7.41
CA ASP A 98 -11.01 -5.62 -7.04
C ASP A 98 -10.22 -4.77 -8.03
N THR A 99 -9.43 -3.82 -7.51
CA THR A 99 -8.74 -2.81 -8.32
C THR A 99 -7.23 -2.99 -8.41
N GLY A 100 -6.70 -4.22 -8.28
CA GLY A 100 -5.34 -4.53 -8.74
C GLY A 100 -4.28 -4.67 -7.66
N ASP A 101 -3.03 -4.83 -8.10
CA ASP A 101 -1.83 -5.07 -7.29
C ASP A 101 -2.00 -6.24 -6.32
N ARG A 102 -2.16 -7.42 -6.93
CA ARG A 102 -2.39 -8.69 -6.21
C ARG A 102 -1.11 -9.41 -5.84
N ARG A 103 0.04 -8.90 -6.27
CA ARG A 103 1.37 -9.50 -6.08
C ARG A 103 2.38 -8.44 -5.66
N ILE A 104 3.59 -8.86 -5.29
CA ILE A 104 4.72 -8.00 -4.92
C ILE A 104 4.50 -7.38 -3.54
N GLY A 105 4.60 -8.23 -2.52
CA GLY A 105 4.53 -7.87 -1.10
C GLY A 105 4.27 -9.04 -0.14
N HIS A 106 4.25 -10.29 -0.61
CA HIS A 106 4.09 -11.48 0.23
C HIS A 106 4.70 -12.72 -0.41
N GLY A 107 5.14 -13.69 0.41
CA GLY A 107 5.89 -14.87 -0.05
C GLY A 107 5.16 -15.70 -1.11
N LEU A 108 3.84 -15.88 -1.01
CA LEU A 108 3.06 -16.69 -1.96
C LEU A 108 3.05 -16.14 -3.40
N THR A 109 3.34 -14.84 -3.57
CA THR A 109 3.43 -14.22 -4.90
C THR A 109 4.87 -13.89 -5.31
N ASP A 110 5.73 -13.62 -4.33
CA ASP A 110 7.07 -13.06 -4.56
C ASP A 110 8.17 -14.12 -4.55
N HIS A 111 8.04 -15.14 -3.69
CA HIS A 111 8.94 -16.31 -3.64
C HIS A 111 8.79 -17.17 -4.90
N ILE A 112 7.55 -17.32 -5.34
CA ILE A 112 7.13 -18.27 -6.37
C ILE A 112 7.17 -17.63 -7.76
N LEU A 113 7.91 -16.53 -7.95
CA LEU A 113 7.81 -15.66 -9.12
C LEU A 113 8.51 -16.26 -10.36
N ASP A 114 7.90 -17.32 -10.88
CA ASP A 114 7.73 -17.59 -12.30
C ASP A 114 6.48 -18.50 -12.46
N PRO A 115 5.30 -17.96 -12.85
CA PRO A 115 4.09 -18.76 -13.02
C PRO A 115 4.18 -19.77 -14.18
N LEU A 116 5.25 -19.69 -15.00
CA LEU A 116 5.53 -20.61 -16.10
C LEU A 116 6.58 -21.68 -15.73
N ASP A 117 7.24 -21.58 -14.57
CA ASP A 117 8.16 -22.61 -14.10
C ASP A 117 7.35 -23.82 -13.57
N PRO A 118 7.50 -25.02 -14.16
CA PRO A 118 6.76 -26.21 -13.75
C PRO A 118 7.05 -26.62 -12.29
N ASN A 119 8.16 -26.19 -11.72
CA ASN A 119 8.52 -26.45 -10.32
C ASN A 119 7.89 -25.43 -9.35
N LYS A 120 7.21 -24.40 -9.86
CA LYS A 120 6.60 -23.28 -9.10
C LYS A 120 5.07 -23.23 -9.25
N GLY A 121 4.43 -24.40 -9.25
CA GLY A 121 2.98 -24.55 -9.46
C GLY A 121 2.09 -23.74 -8.51
N ASN A 122 2.55 -23.45 -7.29
CA ASN A 122 1.80 -22.69 -6.29
C ASN A 122 1.62 -21.20 -6.65
N GLY A 123 2.54 -20.60 -7.42
CA GLY A 123 2.40 -19.20 -7.86
C GLY A 123 1.22 -19.01 -8.83
N LYS A 124 1.01 -20.00 -9.71
CA LYS A 124 -0.18 -20.09 -10.57
C LYS A 124 -1.46 -20.27 -9.74
N LEU A 125 -1.42 -21.11 -8.72
CA LEU A 125 -2.57 -21.38 -7.85
C LEU A 125 -2.97 -20.15 -7.03
N ALA A 126 -2.01 -19.38 -6.51
CA ALA A 126 -2.26 -18.11 -5.82
C ALA A 126 -3.05 -17.12 -6.71
N SER A 127 -2.69 -17.01 -7.99
CA SER A 127 -3.43 -16.16 -8.95
C SER A 127 -4.84 -16.69 -9.24
N LEU A 128 -5.03 -18.02 -9.25
CA LEU A 128 -6.33 -18.66 -9.51
C LEU A 128 -7.28 -18.62 -8.31
N ILE A 129 -6.79 -18.43 -7.09
CA ILE A 129 -7.63 -18.27 -5.90
C ILE A 129 -8.58 -17.08 -6.04
N TYR A 130 -8.13 -15.95 -6.58
CA TYR A 130 -8.99 -14.79 -6.84
C TYR A 130 -10.20 -15.17 -7.72
N LYS A 131 -9.97 -16.05 -8.72
CA LYS A 131 -11.06 -16.56 -9.57
C LYS A 131 -12.05 -17.43 -8.80
N HIS A 132 -11.58 -18.16 -7.78
CA HIS A 132 -12.42 -18.97 -6.90
C HIS A 132 -13.29 -18.12 -5.98
N VAL A 133 -12.77 -16.98 -5.46
CA VAL A 133 -13.54 -16.00 -4.67
C VAL A 133 -14.70 -15.39 -5.48
N ASN A 134 -14.60 -15.43 -6.81
CA ASN A 134 -15.66 -15.06 -7.75
C ASN A 134 -16.06 -13.57 -7.65
N TYR A 135 -15.06 -12.71 -7.84
CA TYR A 135 -15.26 -11.29 -8.11
C TYR A 135 -16.17 -11.07 -9.32
N ASP A 136 -16.91 -9.97 -9.28
CA ASP A 136 -17.82 -9.54 -10.34
C ASP A 136 -17.11 -8.62 -11.34
N LEU A 137 -16.16 -7.81 -10.90
CA LEU A 137 -15.33 -6.95 -11.74
C LEU A 137 -13.90 -6.92 -11.20
N ILE A 138 -12.91 -6.91 -12.10
CA ILE A 138 -11.51 -6.94 -11.72
C ILE A 138 -10.65 -6.14 -12.71
N VAL A 139 -9.68 -5.36 -12.22
CA VAL A 139 -8.72 -4.57 -13.03
C VAL A 139 -7.29 -4.89 -12.59
N PRO A 140 -6.31 -5.13 -13.49
CA PRO A 140 -4.91 -5.28 -13.07
C PRO A 140 -4.33 -4.01 -12.47
N GLY A 141 -3.42 -4.15 -11.51
CA GLY A 141 -2.58 -3.04 -11.06
C GLY A 141 -1.24 -2.97 -11.79
N ASN A 142 -0.39 -2.00 -11.45
CA ASN A 142 0.92 -1.88 -12.10
C ASN A 142 1.81 -3.10 -11.85
N HIS A 143 1.82 -3.64 -10.62
CA HIS A 143 2.62 -4.81 -10.28
C HIS A 143 2.12 -6.09 -10.94
N ASP A 144 0.87 -6.11 -11.42
CA ASP A 144 0.34 -7.21 -12.22
C ASP A 144 0.93 -7.24 -13.65
N LEU A 145 1.43 -6.10 -14.15
CA LEU A 145 1.74 -5.88 -15.57
C LEU A 145 3.24 -5.74 -15.88
N GLU A 146 4.09 -5.69 -14.86
CA GLU A 146 5.54 -5.48 -15.01
C GLU A 146 6.30 -6.74 -15.48
N ASN A 147 5.93 -7.91 -14.97
CA ASN A 147 6.63 -9.16 -15.25
C ASN A 147 6.08 -9.88 -16.50
N GLU A 148 6.95 -10.23 -17.44
CA GLU A 148 6.58 -10.86 -18.72
C GLU A 148 5.88 -12.22 -18.55
N ASN A 149 6.37 -13.09 -17.67
CA ASN A 149 5.81 -14.43 -17.46
C ASN A 149 4.43 -14.36 -16.82
N VAL A 150 4.23 -13.40 -15.91
CA VAL A 150 2.90 -13.11 -15.37
C VAL A 150 1.97 -12.64 -16.47
N VAL A 151 2.38 -11.67 -17.29
CA VAL A 151 1.52 -11.13 -18.34
C VAL A 151 1.16 -12.23 -19.34
N GLN A 152 2.11 -13.09 -19.70
CA GLN A 152 1.87 -14.25 -20.55
C GLN A 152 0.84 -15.21 -19.92
N PHE A 153 1.03 -15.58 -18.65
CA PHE A 153 0.05 -16.38 -17.91
C PHE A 153 -1.34 -15.71 -17.85
N THR A 154 -1.37 -14.38 -17.69
CA THR A 154 -2.60 -13.59 -17.68
C THR A 154 -3.33 -13.69 -19.01
N ILE A 155 -2.61 -13.53 -20.12
CA ILE A 155 -3.14 -13.64 -21.49
C ILE A 155 -3.69 -15.05 -21.74
N ASP A 156 -2.92 -16.09 -21.42
CA ASP A 156 -3.24 -17.47 -21.79
C ASP A 156 -4.34 -18.10 -20.92
N ILE A 157 -4.42 -17.67 -19.65
CA ILE A 157 -5.25 -18.30 -18.64
C ILE A 157 -6.25 -17.34 -18.03
N LEU A 158 -5.79 -16.25 -17.41
CA LEU A 158 -6.65 -15.43 -16.56
C LEU A 158 -7.71 -14.66 -17.36
N VAL A 159 -7.33 -14.00 -18.46
CA VAL A 159 -8.25 -13.24 -19.31
C VAL A 159 -9.40 -14.14 -19.77
N ARG A 160 -9.10 -15.35 -20.24
CA ARG A 160 -10.12 -16.33 -20.65
C ARG A 160 -10.99 -16.79 -19.48
N LYS A 161 -10.40 -17.06 -18.31
CA LYS A 161 -11.15 -17.55 -17.12
C LYS A 161 -12.07 -16.48 -16.53
N TRP A 162 -11.67 -15.22 -16.59
CA TRP A 162 -12.47 -14.11 -16.10
C TRP A 162 -13.47 -13.59 -17.14
N GLY A 163 -13.17 -13.75 -18.43
CA GLY A 163 -14.03 -13.30 -19.52
C GLY A 163 -14.24 -11.79 -19.47
N ASP A 164 -15.51 -11.38 -19.58
CA ASP A 164 -15.92 -9.98 -19.56
C ASP A 164 -15.71 -9.28 -18.21
N LYS A 165 -15.43 -10.03 -17.14
CA LYS A 165 -15.16 -9.46 -15.80
C LYS A 165 -13.78 -8.80 -15.67
N TYR A 166 -12.81 -9.18 -16.51
CA TYR A 166 -11.44 -8.66 -16.46
C TYR A 166 -11.33 -7.41 -17.33
N LEU A 167 -11.43 -6.24 -16.69
CA LEU A 167 -11.53 -4.95 -17.35
C LEU A 167 -10.15 -4.32 -17.58
N THR A 168 -9.91 -3.90 -18.83
CA THR A 168 -8.65 -3.31 -19.28
C THR A 168 -8.89 -2.21 -20.32
N SER A 169 -9.76 -1.25 -20.01
CA SER A 169 -10.20 -0.18 -20.91
C SER A 169 -9.03 0.55 -21.60
N ASN A 170 -7.92 0.75 -20.90
CA ASN A 170 -6.74 1.46 -21.40
C ASN A 170 -5.46 0.62 -21.51
N ILE A 171 -5.58 -0.72 -21.62
CA ILE A 171 -4.41 -1.60 -21.76
C ILE A 171 -4.57 -2.41 -23.04
N ASN A 172 -3.65 -2.20 -23.98
CA ASN A 172 -3.59 -2.95 -25.22
C ASN A 172 -2.38 -3.89 -25.24
N ARG A 173 -2.50 -4.99 -25.98
CA ARG A 173 -1.40 -5.86 -26.38
C ARG A 173 -0.61 -5.20 -27.51
N GLY A 174 0.58 -5.71 -27.81
CA GLY A 174 1.42 -5.21 -28.90
C GLY A 174 0.75 -5.18 -30.28
N ASN A 175 -0.26 -6.03 -30.53
CA ASN A 175 -1.05 -6.05 -31.76
C ASN A 175 -2.18 -5.00 -31.81
N GLY A 176 -2.38 -4.21 -30.75
CA GLY A 176 -3.42 -3.19 -30.65
C GLY A 176 -4.73 -3.65 -30.00
N ASP A 177 -4.94 -4.96 -29.83
CA ASP A 177 -6.13 -5.49 -29.15
C ASP A 177 -6.10 -5.19 -27.65
N SER A 178 -7.27 -5.08 -27.03
CA SER A 178 -7.37 -4.94 -25.57
C SER A 178 -6.83 -6.20 -24.87
N LEU A 179 -6.14 -6.04 -23.74
CA LEU A 179 -5.62 -7.17 -22.97
C LEU A 179 -6.74 -8.12 -22.51
N GLY A 180 -7.77 -7.55 -21.87
CA GLY A 180 -9.05 -8.14 -21.51
C GLY A 180 -10.22 -7.32 -22.07
N ALA A 181 -11.36 -7.32 -21.39
CA ALA A 181 -12.54 -6.59 -21.85
C ALA A 181 -12.37 -5.08 -21.70
N ARG A 182 -12.73 -4.31 -22.73
CA ARG A 182 -12.68 -2.83 -22.65
C ARG A 182 -13.76 -2.27 -21.72
N PHE A 183 -14.89 -2.94 -21.64
CA PHE A 183 -16.01 -2.64 -20.75
C PHE A 183 -16.83 -3.91 -20.54
N ARG A 184 -17.70 -3.90 -19.53
CA ARG A 184 -18.67 -4.97 -19.28
C ARG A 184 -20.06 -4.40 -19.11
N ARG A 185 -21.03 -4.95 -19.82
CA ARG A 185 -22.45 -4.66 -19.62
C ARG A 185 -23.17 -5.92 -19.14
N TRP A 186 -24.01 -5.79 -18.13
CA TRP A 186 -24.81 -6.91 -17.63
C TRP A 186 -26.07 -6.41 -16.90
N THR A 187 -27.03 -7.30 -16.73
CA THR A 187 -28.19 -7.09 -15.86
C THR A 187 -27.90 -7.69 -14.49
N SER A 188 -28.07 -6.92 -13.42
CA SER A 188 -27.87 -7.38 -12.05
C SER A 188 -28.94 -8.40 -11.62
N PRO A 189 -28.73 -9.17 -10.53
CA PRO A 189 -29.76 -10.08 -10.01
C PRO A 189 -31.11 -9.41 -9.70
N GLN A 190 -31.12 -8.13 -9.35
CA GLN A 190 -32.34 -7.35 -9.12
C GLN A 190 -32.84 -6.61 -10.38
N GLY A 191 -32.33 -6.94 -11.57
CA GLY A 191 -32.84 -6.46 -12.85
C GLY A 191 -32.29 -5.10 -13.31
N ARG A 192 -31.18 -4.62 -12.73
CA ARG A 192 -30.60 -3.31 -13.07
C ARG A 192 -29.57 -3.44 -14.19
N GLU A 193 -29.64 -2.57 -15.18
CA GLU A 193 -28.65 -2.48 -16.25
C GLU A 193 -27.38 -1.79 -15.73
N MET A 194 -26.25 -2.48 -15.85
CA MET A 194 -24.96 -2.03 -15.34
C MET A 194 -23.95 -1.92 -16.48
N LEU A 195 -23.11 -0.89 -16.46
CA LEU A 195 -21.98 -0.74 -17.38
C LEU A 195 -20.71 -0.37 -16.63
N ALA A 196 -19.64 -1.15 -16.84
CA ALA A 196 -18.39 -0.98 -16.14
C ALA A 196 -17.17 -0.76 -17.04
N PHE A 197 -16.25 0.07 -16.56
CA PHE A 197 -14.94 0.35 -17.17
C PHE A 197 -13.83 0.13 -16.14
N GLY A 198 -12.61 -0.13 -16.62
CA GLY A 198 -11.45 -0.46 -15.79
C GLY A 198 -10.16 0.12 -16.33
N VAL A 199 -9.51 1.02 -15.58
CA VAL A 199 -8.29 1.72 -16.02
C VAL A 199 -7.10 1.51 -15.09
N VAL A 200 -5.89 1.63 -15.61
CA VAL A 200 -4.64 1.64 -14.84
C VAL A 200 -3.87 2.94 -15.08
N THR A 201 -3.06 3.36 -14.11
CA THR A 201 -2.18 4.53 -14.22
C THR A 201 -1.24 4.44 -15.44
N ASN A 202 -1.03 5.57 -16.13
CA ASN A 202 -0.07 5.67 -17.24
C ASN A 202 1.39 5.57 -16.79
N LYS A 203 1.66 5.61 -15.47
CA LYS A 203 2.99 5.42 -14.88
C LYS A 203 3.39 3.94 -14.79
N THR A 204 2.52 3.02 -15.22
CA THR A 204 2.79 1.58 -15.19
C THR A 204 3.90 1.21 -16.16
N ASN A 205 4.97 0.58 -15.65
CA ASN A 205 6.05 0.10 -16.49
C ASN A 205 5.66 -1.21 -17.18
N THR A 206 5.54 -1.17 -18.50
CA THR A 206 5.17 -2.32 -19.35
C THR A 206 6.27 -2.70 -20.35
N THR A 207 7.47 -2.13 -20.19
CA THR A 207 8.58 -2.25 -21.15
C THR A 207 8.95 -3.70 -21.43
N GLN A 208 8.93 -4.55 -20.39
CA GLN A 208 9.29 -5.96 -20.52
C GLN A 208 8.12 -6.86 -20.95
N SER A 209 6.87 -6.44 -20.74
CA SER A 209 5.69 -7.28 -20.96
C SER A 209 5.04 -7.10 -22.33
N GLY A 210 5.54 -6.18 -23.17
CA GLY A 210 5.01 -5.95 -24.52
C GLY A 210 3.57 -5.39 -24.55
N LEU A 211 3.10 -4.87 -23.42
CA LEU A 211 1.82 -4.19 -23.30
C LEU A 211 1.97 -2.69 -23.56
N LYS A 212 0.88 -2.04 -23.98
CA LYS A 212 0.80 -0.60 -24.16
C LYS A 212 -0.31 -0.04 -23.29
N ILE A 213 0.06 0.86 -22.37
CA ILE A 213 -0.91 1.66 -21.62
C ILE A 213 -1.30 2.86 -22.47
N VAL A 214 -2.58 2.94 -22.81
CA VAL A 214 -3.16 4.11 -23.48
C VAL A 214 -3.44 5.17 -22.42
N PRO A 215 -2.98 6.42 -22.57
CA PRO A 215 -3.40 7.50 -21.69
C PRO A 215 -4.92 7.62 -21.67
N ILE A 216 -5.51 7.81 -20.49
CA ILE A 216 -6.95 7.99 -20.28
C ILE A 216 -7.47 9.15 -21.13
N THR A 217 -6.70 10.24 -21.25
CA THR A 217 -6.99 11.39 -22.12
C THR A 217 -7.23 10.98 -23.58
N GLU A 218 -6.47 10.02 -24.09
CA GLU A 218 -6.63 9.46 -25.44
C GLU A 218 -7.74 8.41 -25.48
N MET A 219 -7.82 7.55 -24.47
CA MET A 219 -8.80 6.46 -24.37
C MET A 219 -10.24 6.99 -24.48
N ILE A 220 -10.57 8.07 -23.75
CA ILE A 220 -11.92 8.65 -23.76
C ILE A 220 -12.30 9.24 -25.13
N GLN A 221 -11.32 9.48 -26.01
CA GLN A 221 -11.56 9.98 -27.36
C GLN A 221 -11.85 8.86 -28.37
N GLN A 222 -11.59 7.60 -28.01
CA GLN A 222 -11.75 6.47 -28.92
C GLN A 222 -13.23 6.14 -29.19
N GLU A 223 -13.53 5.76 -30.44
CA GLU A 223 -14.90 5.51 -30.90
C GLU A 223 -15.64 4.44 -30.08
N TRP A 224 -14.95 3.36 -29.69
CA TRP A 224 -15.58 2.31 -28.87
C TRP A 224 -16.03 2.84 -27.51
N PHE A 225 -15.29 3.77 -26.91
CA PHE A 225 -15.61 4.34 -25.61
C PHE A 225 -16.82 5.27 -25.74
N LYS A 226 -16.76 6.21 -26.70
CA LYS A 226 -17.86 7.12 -27.03
C LYS A 226 -19.15 6.36 -27.37
N ALA A 227 -19.05 5.26 -28.11
CA ALA A 227 -20.19 4.41 -28.41
C ALA A 227 -20.73 3.70 -27.16
N ALA A 228 -19.85 3.14 -26.31
CA ALA A 228 -20.26 2.44 -25.10
C ALA A 228 -21.02 3.35 -24.13
N ILE A 229 -20.50 4.55 -23.87
CA ILE A 229 -21.12 5.49 -22.92
C ILE A 229 -22.44 6.08 -23.40
N LYS A 230 -22.81 5.99 -24.68
CA LYS A 230 -24.16 6.40 -25.14
C LYS A 230 -25.26 5.45 -24.67
N THR A 231 -24.91 4.28 -24.16
CA THR A 231 -25.86 3.29 -23.65
C THR A 231 -26.55 3.81 -22.39
N LYS A 232 -27.89 3.79 -22.37
CA LYS A 232 -28.66 4.04 -21.15
C LYS A 232 -28.57 2.84 -20.22
N VAL A 233 -28.15 3.08 -18.98
CA VAL A 233 -28.02 2.09 -17.91
C VAL A 233 -28.50 2.70 -16.59
N ASP A 234 -28.77 1.85 -15.60
CA ASP A 234 -29.20 2.29 -14.28
C ASP A 234 -28.02 2.76 -13.43
N VAL A 235 -26.86 2.12 -13.57
CA VAL A 235 -25.65 2.41 -12.80
C VAL A 235 -24.39 2.19 -13.64
N PHE A 236 -23.46 3.13 -13.57
CA PHE A 236 -22.09 2.93 -14.03
C PHE A 236 -21.18 2.49 -12.88
N VAL A 237 -20.26 1.57 -13.17
CA VAL A 237 -19.23 1.13 -12.21
C VAL A 237 -17.84 1.36 -12.80
N LEU A 238 -17.03 2.19 -12.16
CA LEU A 238 -15.73 2.57 -12.68
C LEU A 238 -14.63 2.09 -11.74
N LEU A 239 -13.80 1.17 -12.22
CA LEU A 239 -12.65 0.65 -11.49
C LEU A 239 -11.38 1.34 -12.00
N GLY A 240 -10.47 1.66 -11.10
CA GLY A 240 -9.18 2.22 -11.45
C GLY A 240 -8.09 1.76 -10.50
N HIS A 241 -7.03 1.19 -11.03
CA HIS A 241 -5.77 1.12 -10.29
C HIS A 241 -5.01 2.44 -10.49
N VAL A 242 -5.53 3.48 -9.83
CA VAL A 242 -5.03 4.85 -9.87
C VAL A 242 -5.21 5.50 -8.50
N ASP A 243 -4.31 6.41 -8.15
CA ASP A 243 -4.45 7.22 -6.93
C ASP A 243 -5.74 8.07 -7.00
N PRO A 244 -6.63 7.98 -5.99
CA PRO A 244 -7.92 8.68 -5.99
C PRO A 244 -7.84 10.19 -5.79
N GLN A 245 -6.73 10.68 -5.23
CA GLN A 245 -6.51 12.09 -4.94
C GLN A 245 -5.94 12.82 -6.14
N GLN A 246 -5.06 12.13 -6.90
CA GLN A 246 -4.27 12.65 -8.04
C GLN A 246 -4.28 14.18 -8.16
N LEU A 247 -3.51 14.81 -7.26
CA LEU A 247 -3.05 16.18 -7.36
C LEU A 247 -1.85 16.25 -8.33
N ASP A 248 -1.97 15.73 -9.56
CA ASP A 248 -0.84 15.79 -10.50
C ASP A 248 -0.72 17.22 -11.06
N ARG A 249 0.02 18.07 -10.34
CA ARG A 249 0.37 19.45 -10.74
C ARG A 249 1.43 19.49 -11.85
N SER A 250 1.88 18.34 -12.37
CA SER A 250 3.06 18.21 -13.25
C SER A 250 2.82 17.60 -14.64
N GLY A 251 1.56 17.37 -15.05
CA GLY A 251 1.23 16.92 -16.40
C GLY A 251 -0.27 16.97 -16.71
N PRO A 252 -0.70 16.74 -17.98
CA PRO A 252 -2.12 16.68 -18.31
C PRO A 252 -2.78 15.57 -17.48
N ALA A 253 -3.90 15.90 -16.84
CA ALA A 253 -4.58 15.06 -15.85
C ALA A 253 -4.92 13.67 -16.42
N ASN A 254 -4.06 12.67 -16.23
CA ASN A 254 -4.32 11.30 -16.67
C ASN A 254 -4.99 10.50 -15.55
N ASN A 255 -6.21 10.91 -15.22
CA ASN A 255 -6.92 10.49 -14.00
C ASN A 255 -8.26 9.80 -14.34
N ILE A 256 -8.70 8.89 -13.46
CA ILE A 256 -10.04 8.27 -13.49
C ILE A 256 -11.18 9.31 -13.51
N THR A 257 -10.93 10.51 -12.99
CA THR A 257 -11.87 11.65 -13.06
C THR A 257 -12.27 11.99 -14.49
N LEU A 258 -11.38 11.85 -15.48
CA LEU A 258 -11.72 12.11 -16.88
C LEU A 258 -12.76 11.13 -17.44
N VAL A 259 -12.70 9.86 -17.01
CA VAL A 259 -13.70 8.86 -17.39
C VAL A 259 -15.05 9.19 -16.75
N TYR A 260 -15.02 9.59 -15.47
CA TYR A 260 -16.21 10.09 -14.77
C TYR A 260 -16.84 11.28 -15.51
N GLU A 261 -16.04 12.28 -15.89
CA GLU A 261 -16.52 13.49 -16.58
C GLU A 261 -17.13 13.15 -17.94
N ALA A 262 -16.48 12.30 -18.73
CA ALA A 262 -17.01 11.88 -20.02
C ALA A 262 -18.35 11.13 -19.90
N ILE A 263 -18.50 10.25 -18.90
CA ILE A 263 -19.78 9.57 -18.62
C ILE A 263 -20.83 10.58 -18.14
N ARG A 264 -20.46 11.50 -17.23
CA ARG A 264 -21.39 12.47 -16.63
C ARG A 264 -21.92 13.47 -17.66
N GLN A 265 -21.14 13.81 -18.68
CA GLN A 265 -21.58 14.64 -19.81
C GLN A 265 -22.72 13.99 -20.60
N GLU A 266 -22.65 12.69 -20.85
CA GLU A 266 -23.70 11.93 -21.55
C GLU A 266 -24.87 11.56 -20.62
N HIS A 267 -24.59 11.36 -19.32
CA HIS A 267 -25.56 10.91 -18.32
C HIS A 267 -25.58 11.83 -17.09
N PRO A 268 -26.27 12.99 -17.14
CA PRO A 268 -26.27 13.96 -16.04
C PRO A 268 -26.81 13.41 -14.70
N PHE A 269 -27.69 12.40 -14.76
CA PHE A 269 -28.39 11.87 -13.59
C PHE A 269 -28.08 10.40 -13.29
N THR A 270 -27.34 9.67 -14.11
CA THR A 270 -27.05 8.26 -13.82
C THR A 270 -25.97 8.13 -12.74
N PRO A 271 -26.16 7.33 -11.67
CA PRO A 271 -25.13 7.15 -10.66
C PRO A 271 -23.86 6.50 -11.22
N ILE A 272 -22.71 6.93 -10.69
CA ILE A 272 -21.40 6.36 -11.03
C ILE A 272 -20.72 5.97 -9.71
N LEU A 273 -20.53 4.66 -9.51
CA LEU A 273 -19.83 4.06 -8.37
C LEU A 273 -18.36 3.88 -8.76
N ILE A 274 -17.43 4.50 -8.03
CA ILE A 274 -16.02 4.55 -8.43
C ILE A 274 -15.15 3.88 -7.37
N PHE A 275 -14.23 3.02 -7.81
CA PHE A 275 -13.35 2.25 -6.94
C PHE A 275 -11.91 2.44 -7.41
N ALA A 276 -11.06 2.96 -6.53
CA ALA A 276 -9.65 3.29 -6.80
C ALA A 276 -8.69 2.29 -6.13
N GLY A 277 -7.38 2.53 -6.22
CA GLY A 277 -6.31 1.72 -5.60
C GLY A 277 -4.99 2.48 -5.66
N HIS A 278 -3.85 1.79 -5.63
CA HIS A 278 -2.50 2.29 -5.89
C HIS A 278 -1.89 3.20 -4.82
N ALA A 279 -2.69 4.03 -4.14
CA ALA A 279 -2.18 4.95 -3.11
C ALA A 279 -2.08 4.30 -1.73
N HIS A 280 -2.62 3.09 -1.56
CA HIS A 280 -2.61 2.28 -0.35
C HIS A 280 -3.35 2.95 0.82
N LYS A 281 -4.47 3.63 0.53
CA LYS A 281 -5.21 4.40 1.55
C LYS A 281 -6.65 3.92 1.72
N ARG A 282 -7.16 4.07 2.94
CA ARG A 282 -8.61 4.19 3.17
C ARG A 282 -9.01 5.62 2.81
N TRP A 283 -9.79 5.80 1.75
CA TRP A 283 -10.15 7.13 1.28
C TRP A 283 -11.51 7.17 0.60
N CYS A 284 -12.16 8.33 0.63
CA CYS A 284 -13.43 8.54 -0.03
C CYS A 284 -13.59 9.99 -0.50
N ARG A 285 -14.22 10.18 -1.67
CA ARG A 285 -14.77 11.47 -2.09
C ARG A 285 -16.12 11.34 -2.79
N THR A 286 -16.95 12.37 -2.66
CA THR A 286 -18.18 12.55 -3.45
C THR A 286 -17.95 13.52 -4.59
N PHE A 287 -18.75 13.41 -5.65
CA PHE A 287 -18.69 14.31 -6.80
C PHE A 287 -19.99 15.10 -6.87
N GLU A 288 -19.88 16.41 -6.68
CA GLU A 288 -20.99 17.33 -6.88
C GLU A 288 -21.12 17.72 -8.35
N VAL A 289 -22.35 17.75 -8.83
CA VAL A 289 -22.72 18.16 -10.17
C VAL A 289 -23.59 19.39 -10.07
N GLN A 290 -23.31 20.40 -10.89
CA GLN A 290 -24.17 21.57 -11.07
C GLN A 290 -25.06 21.34 -12.30
N ASN A 291 -26.37 21.42 -12.12
CA ASN A 291 -27.32 21.37 -13.23
C ASN A 291 -28.53 22.26 -12.88
N GLU A 292 -28.94 23.14 -13.80
CA GLU A 292 -30.09 24.05 -13.62
C GLU A 292 -30.06 24.85 -12.29
N GLY A 293 -28.88 25.31 -11.89
CA GLY A 293 -28.70 26.09 -10.65
C GLY A 293 -28.77 25.27 -9.36
N LYS A 294 -28.78 23.93 -9.43
CA LYS A 294 -28.75 23.03 -8.28
C LYS A 294 -27.43 22.26 -8.21
N SER A 295 -26.85 22.17 -7.02
CA SER A 295 -25.77 21.24 -6.71
C SER A 295 -26.35 19.93 -6.17
N PHE A 296 -25.91 18.79 -6.69
CA PHE A 296 -26.24 17.49 -6.13
C PHE A 296 -25.12 16.46 -6.29
N THR A 297 -25.10 15.47 -5.40
CA THR A 297 -24.17 14.34 -5.39
C THR A 297 -24.85 13.08 -5.90
N ARG A 298 -24.30 12.50 -6.98
CA ARG A 298 -24.78 11.23 -7.57
C ARG A 298 -23.65 10.24 -7.85
N SER A 299 -22.45 10.54 -7.36
CA SER A 299 -21.28 9.68 -7.50
C SER A 299 -20.40 9.74 -6.27
N MET A 300 -19.81 8.61 -5.94
CA MET A 300 -18.85 8.45 -4.85
C MET A 300 -17.69 7.60 -5.35
N LEU A 301 -16.49 7.96 -4.92
CA LEU A 301 -15.28 7.18 -5.08
C LEU A 301 -14.80 6.70 -3.71
N ILE A 302 -14.37 5.45 -3.62
CA ILE A 302 -13.59 4.95 -2.47
C ILE A 302 -12.27 4.30 -2.90
N GLU A 303 -11.31 4.26 -1.98
CA GLU A 303 -10.11 3.42 -1.99
C GLU A 303 -10.08 2.64 -0.67
N SER A 304 -9.67 1.37 -0.73
CA SER A 304 -9.92 0.40 0.34
C SER A 304 -8.63 -0.18 0.93
N GLY A 305 -7.68 0.67 1.29
CA GLY A 305 -6.49 0.29 2.06
C GLY A 305 -5.44 -0.47 1.23
N ARG A 306 -4.78 -1.44 1.86
CA ARG A 306 -3.69 -2.24 1.26
C ARG A 306 -3.46 -3.55 2.02
N TYR A 307 -2.66 -4.46 1.47
CA TYR A 307 -2.13 -5.66 2.13
C TYR A 307 -3.20 -6.55 2.76
N PHE A 308 -4.43 -6.46 2.25
CA PHE A 308 -5.60 -7.10 2.84
C PHE A 308 -5.85 -6.69 4.31
N ASP A 309 -5.51 -5.47 4.69
CA ASP A 309 -5.89 -4.88 5.98
C ASP A 309 -7.36 -4.43 6.03
N THR A 310 -7.93 -4.20 4.85
CA THR A 310 -9.21 -3.53 4.69
C THR A 310 -10.08 -4.22 3.64
N VAL A 311 -11.37 -4.33 3.95
CA VAL A 311 -12.42 -4.56 2.95
C VAL A 311 -13.33 -3.33 2.92
N GLY A 312 -13.40 -2.67 1.77
CA GLY A 312 -14.25 -1.50 1.58
C GLY A 312 -15.71 -1.89 1.34
N TRP A 313 -16.60 -1.02 1.79
CA TRP A 313 -18.03 -1.08 1.52
C TRP A 313 -18.50 0.25 0.95
N MET A 314 -19.25 0.20 -0.14
CA MET A 314 -20.06 1.30 -0.65
C MET A 314 -21.50 0.84 -0.84
N SER A 315 -22.46 1.68 -0.51
CA SER A 315 -23.87 1.47 -0.84
C SER A 315 -24.49 2.75 -1.38
N VAL A 316 -25.51 2.59 -2.23
CA VAL A 316 -26.31 3.70 -2.74
C VAL A 316 -27.79 3.33 -2.77
N LYS A 317 -28.64 4.24 -2.30
CA LYS A 317 -30.08 4.20 -2.58
C LYS A 317 -30.35 4.94 -3.88
N LEU A 318 -30.95 4.25 -4.83
CA LEU A 318 -31.16 4.72 -6.19
C LEU A 318 -32.49 5.45 -6.34
N ASP A 319 -32.64 6.14 -7.46
CA ASP A 319 -33.90 6.66 -7.95
C ASP A 319 -34.07 6.32 -9.43
N ASN A 320 -35.00 7.00 -10.12
CA ASN A 320 -35.29 6.77 -11.53
C ASN A 320 -34.33 7.47 -12.50
N ASN A 321 -33.25 8.11 -12.02
CA ASN A 321 -32.27 8.85 -12.83
C ASN A 321 -32.86 9.97 -13.70
N THR A 322 -33.94 10.64 -13.27
CA THR A 322 -34.53 11.74 -14.04
C THR A 322 -34.49 13.10 -13.36
N THR A 323 -33.98 13.20 -12.13
CA THR A 323 -34.07 14.44 -11.34
C THR A 323 -32.73 14.92 -10.78
N PRO A 324 -32.48 16.23 -10.74
CA PRO A 324 -31.28 16.84 -10.16
C PRO A 324 -31.35 16.83 -8.62
N ARG A 325 -31.25 15.64 -8.01
CA ARG A 325 -31.29 15.43 -6.56
C ARG A 325 -30.18 14.51 -6.07
N ASN A 326 -29.83 14.68 -4.80
CA ASN A 326 -28.88 13.84 -4.10
C ASN A 326 -29.36 12.39 -4.04
N LEU A 327 -28.45 11.46 -4.33
CA LEU A 327 -28.60 10.07 -3.89
C LEU A 327 -28.03 9.92 -2.48
N THR A 328 -28.52 8.93 -1.75
CA THR A 328 -27.97 8.60 -0.43
C THR A 328 -26.89 7.54 -0.58
N PHE A 329 -25.64 7.95 -0.41
CA PHE A 329 -24.50 7.06 -0.35
C PHE A 329 -24.11 6.76 1.10
N SER A 330 -23.52 5.59 1.32
CA SER A 330 -22.79 5.28 2.55
C SER A 330 -21.53 4.50 2.22
N ARG A 331 -20.49 4.71 3.05
CA ARG A 331 -19.21 4.03 2.95
C ARG A 331 -18.76 3.50 4.32
N ARG A 332 -18.06 2.38 4.31
CA ARG A 332 -17.44 1.79 5.51
C ARG A 332 -16.12 1.12 5.12
N PHE A 333 -15.10 1.26 5.95
CA PHE A 333 -13.87 0.46 5.85
C PHE A 333 -13.88 -0.55 6.98
N MET A 334 -13.83 -1.83 6.61
CA MET A 334 -13.86 -2.94 7.55
C MET A 334 -12.44 -3.46 7.75
N ASP A 335 -12.04 -3.62 9.01
CA ASP A 335 -10.84 -4.40 9.33
C ASP A 335 -11.00 -5.85 8.86
N ASN A 336 -10.02 -6.38 8.12
CA ASN A 336 -10.05 -7.74 7.61
C ASN A 336 -9.80 -8.77 8.71
N ASN A 337 -10.83 -9.14 9.46
CA ASN A 337 -10.77 -10.27 10.37
C ASN A 337 -12.13 -10.94 10.55
N ILE A 338 -12.09 -12.17 11.06
CA ILE A 338 -13.29 -12.98 11.25
C ILE A 338 -14.32 -12.35 12.20
N GLN A 339 -13.90 -11.61 13.23
CA GLN A 339 -14.83 -10.98 14.17
C GLN A 339 -15.62 -9.87 13.48
N THR A 340 -14.94 -9.09 12.64
CA THR A 340 -15.56 -8.10 11.78
C THR A 340 -16.58 -8.73 10.83
N TYR A 341 -16.20 -9.81 10.15
CA TYR A 341 -17.11 -10.52 9.24
C TYR A 341 -18.33 -11.12 9.92
N MET A 342 -18.14 -11.73 11.09
CA MET A 342 -19.22 -12.25 11.92
C MET A 342 -20.19 -11.16 12.36
N PHE A 343 -19.67 -10.01 12.79
CA PHE A 343 -20.48 -8.86 13.19
C PHE A 343 -21.40 -8.37 12.06
N HIS A 344 -20.84 -8.15 10.86
CA HIS A 344 -21.62 -7.61 9.74
C HIS A 344 -22.57 -8.62 9.11
N THR A 345 -22.32 -9.92 9.26
CA THR A 345 -23.25 -10.98 8.84
C THR A 345 -24.31 -11.30 9.89
N GLY A 346 -24.11 -10.89 11.15
CA GLY A 346 -24.98 -11.22 12.27
C GLY A 346 -24.84 -12.67 12.74
N ILE A 347 -23.75 -13.36 12.40
CA ILE A 347 -23.50 -14.75 12.78
C ILE A 347 -22.62 -14.78 14.03
N GLY A 348 -23.16 -15.26 15.15
CA GLY A 348 -22.54 -15.12 16.47
C GLY A 348 -21.41 -16.11 16.78
N ASN A 349 -21.19 -17.16 15.97
CA ASN A 349 -20.13 -18.14 16.21
C ASN A 349 -19.38 -18.53 14.91
N LYS A 350 -18.12 -18.95 15.07
CA LYS A 350 -17.22 -19.28 13.94
C LYS A 350 -17.67 -20.51 13.15
N THR A 351 -18.29 -21.49 13.84
CA THR A 351 -18.72 -22.75 13.22
C THR A 351 -19.80 -22.51 12.18
N ASP A 352 -20.81 -21.70 12.51
CA ASP A 352 -21.89 -21.34 11.59
C ASP A 352 -21.45 -20.32 10.54
N PHE A 353 -20.44 -19.51 10.85
CA PHE A 353 -19.88 -18.54 9.92
C PHE A 353 -19.08 -19.22 8.82
N HIS A 354 -18.22 -20.19 9.14
CA HIS A 354 -17.39 -20.84 8.13
C HIS A 354 -18.21 -21.72 7.18
N THR A 355 -18.14 -21.39 5.90
CA THR A 355 -18.65 -22.27 4.86
C THR A 355 -17.68 -23.41 4.59
N VAL A 356 -18.19 -24.56 4.15
CA VAL A 356 -17.34 -25.73 3.78
C VAL A 356 -16.26 -25.34 2.77
N ASN A 357 -16.60 -24.53 1.76
CA ASN A 357 -15.64 -24.08 0.76
C ASN A 357 -14.65 -23.05 1.31
N GLY A 358 -15.09 -22.15 2.21
CA GLY A 358 -14.20 -21.24 2.92
C GLY A 358 -13.14 -21.99 3.73
N THR A 359 -13.53 -22.98 4.53
CA THR A 359 -12.60 -23.81 5.29
C THR A 359 -11.63 -24.58 4.39
N LYS A 360 -12.12 -25.12 3.26
CA LYS A 360 -11.25 -25.77 2.26
C LYS A 360 -10.23 -24.79 1.69
N LEU A 361 -10.64 -23.56 1.39
CA LEU A 361 -9.75 -22.52 0.87
C LEU A 361 -8.70 -22.10 1.90
N THR A 362 -9.08 -21.92 3.18
CA THR A 362 -8.12 -21.66 4.27
C THR A 362 -7.07 -22.75 4.38
N ASN A 363 -7.50 -24.02 4.36
CA ASN A 363 -6.58 -25.16 4.44
C ASN A 363 -5.68 -25.26 3.20
N PHE A 364 -6.21 -24.94 2.03
CA PHE A 364 -5.45 -24.91 0.78
C PHE A 364 -4.35 -23.85 0.82
N ILE A 365 -4.66 -22.63 1.27
CA ILE A 365 -3.67 -21.55 1.42
C ILE A 365 -2.57 -21.96 2.40
N ARG A 366 -2.93 -22.45 3.59
CA ARG A 366 -1.96 -22.92 4.59
C ARG A 366 -1.05 -24.03 4.04
N LYS A 367 -1.60 -24.93 3.22
CA LYS A 367 -0.83 -26.00 2.59
C LYS A 367 0.18 -25.42 1.59
N MET A 368 -0.21 -24.47 0.74
CA MET A 368 0.73 -23.80 -0.17
C MET A 368 1.85 -23.08 0.59
N GLU A 369 1.52 -22.35 1.66
CA GLU A 369 2.54 -21.66 2.48
C GLU A 369 3.54 -22.63 3.12
N SER A 370 3.05 -23.81 3.52
CA SER A 370 3.89 -24.87 4.07
C SER A 370 4.79 -25.53 3.02
N GLU A 371 4.26 -25.80 1.81
CA GLU A 371 5.01 -26.42 0.71
C GLU A 371 6.13 -25.50 0.21
N GLU A 372 5.92 -24.19 0.23
CA GLU A 372 6.89 -23.16 -0.13
C GLU A 372 7.80 -22.75 1.04
N ALA A 373 7.73 -23.46 2.17
CA ALA A 373 8.50 -23.19 3.38
C ALA A 373 8.43 -21.72 3.85
N LEU A 374 7.34 -21.00 3.59
CA LEU A 374 7.20 -19.58 3.96
C LEU A 374 7.21 -19.37 5.48
N SER A 375 6.88 -20.42 6.24
CA SER A 375 6.98 -20.44 7.70
C SER A 375 8.37 -20.77 8.23
N GLU A 376 9.38 -20.97 7.36
CA GLU A 376 10.78 -21.15 7.78
C GLU A 376 11.22 -19.95 8.61
N VAL A 377 11.65 -20.20 9.84
CA VAL A 377 12.07 -19.16 10.77
C VAL A 377 13.57 -18.90 10.62
N TRP A 378 13.95 -17.65 10.40
CA TRP A 378 15.34 -17.21 10.31
C TRP A 378 15.90 -16.71 11.64
N GLY A 379 15.03 -16.22 12.53
CA GLY A 379 15.43 -15.76 13.86
C GLY A 379 14.21 -15.44 14.74
N GLU A 380 14.47 -15.14 16.00
CA GLU A 380 13.44 -14.72 16.98
C GLU A 380 13.82 -13.37 17.59
N LEU A 381 13.08 -12.34 17.19
CA LEU A 381 13.30 -10.95 17.58
C LEU A 381 12.66 -10.66 18.95
N ASN A 382 13.34 -9.88 19.78
CA ASN A 382 12.83 -9.49 21.11
C ASN A 382 12.04 -8.17 21.10
N SER A 383 12.16 -7.39 20.03
CA SER A 383 11.58 -6.04 19.89
C SER A 383 10.92 -5.87 18.53
N ASP A 384 9.97 -4.95 18.48
CA ASP A 384 9.38 -4.46 17.22
C ASP A 384 10.31 -3.39 16.64
N TYR A 385 10.43 -3.36 15.32
CA TYR A 385 11.19 -2.38 14.54
C TYR A 385 10.28 -1.70 13.52
N TYR A 386 10.16 -0.38 13.62
CA TYR A 386 9.15 0.39 12.91
C TYR A 386 9.74 1.16 11.74
N LEU A 387 9.03 1.15 10.62
CA LEU A 387 9.45 1.86 9.41
C LEU A 387 9.28 3.37 9.57
N ASP A 388 8.11 3.80 10.02
CA ASP A 388 7.65 5.19 9.94
C ASP A 388 6.97 5.70 11.20
N ARG A 389 7.14 5.07 12.37
CA ARG A 389 6.53 5.56 13.63
C ARG A 389 7.19 6.84 14.16
N ASP A 390 8.50 6.95 14.01
CA ASP A 390 9.31 8.08 14.45
C ASP A 390 10.33 8.47 13.36
N ASP A 391 10.78 9.73 13.39
CA ASP A 391 11.81 10.22 12.48
C ASP A 391 13.15 9.53 12.77
N TRP A 392 13.78 8.94 11.75
CA TRP A 392 15.14 8.45 11.87
C TRP A 392 16.16 9.59 11.88
N THR A 393 17.19 9.45 12.71
CA THR A 393 18.27 10.43 12.88
C THR A 393 19.63 9.79 12.66
N GLU A 394 20.63 10.56 12.22
CA GLU A 394 22.02 10.07 12.05
C GLU A 394 22.62 9.56 13.36
N GLN A 395 22.14 10.05 14.50
CA GLN A 395 22.58 9.60 15.83
C GLN A 395 22.01 8.21 16.19
N GLU A 396 21.02 7.72 15.44
CA GLU A 396 20.40 6.40 15.63
C GLU A 396 19.89 6.18 17.07
N THR A 397 19.35 7.25 17.69
CA THR A 397 18.86 7.21 19.07
C THR A 397 17.60 6.35 19.24
N ASP A 398 16.85 6.13 18.16
CA ASP A 398 15.73 5.20 18.14
C ASP A 398 16.22 3.78 17.80
N GLU A 399 16.37 2.96 18.84
CA GLU A 399 16.73 1.55 18.73
C GLU A 399 15.62 0.69 18.11
N ARG A 400 14.36 1.19 18.07
CA ARG A 400 13.23 0.55 17.41
C ARG A 400 13.05 1.02 15.96
N SER A 401 13.95 1.83 15.41
CA SER A 401 13.90 2.18 14.00
C SER A 401 14.29 0.98 13.13
N LEU A 402 13.46 0.68 12.13
CA LEU A 402 13.77 -0.34 11.12
C LEU A 402 15.02 0.01 10.31
N PHE A 403 15.32 1.30 10.12
CA PHE A 403 16.55 1.71 9.44
C PHE A 403 17.78 1.39 10.28
N THR A 404 17.74 1.63 11.58
CA THR A 404 18.80 1.23 12.53
C THR A 404 19.00 -0.29 12.50
N PHE A 405 17.91 -1.07 12.53
CA PHE A 405 17.96 -2.53 12.38
C PHE A 405 18.64 -2.97 11.08
N TYR A 406 18.27 -2.36 9.95
CA TYR A 406 18.82 -2.67 8.65
C TYR A 406 20.31 -2.26 8.55
N LEU A 407 20.69 -1.11 9.11
CA LEU A 407 22.08 -0.66 9.17
C LEU A 407 22.96 -1.61 10.00
N ASN A 408 22.41 -2.20 11.08
CA ASN A 408 23.08 -3.25 11.84
C ASN A 408 23.30 -4.52 11.00
N ALA A 409 22.31 -4.91 10.17
CA ALA A 409 22.48 -6.01 9.23
C ALA A 409 23.58 -5.71 8.20
N VAL A 410 23.58 -4.50 7.62
CA VAL A 410 24.62 -4.04 6.68
C VAL A 410 26.00 -4.13 7.31
N GLN A 411 26.18 -3.53 8.48
CA GLN A 411 27.49 -3.46 9.14
C GLN A 411 28.03 -4.85 9.51
N SER A 412 27.17 -5.75 9.98
CA SER A 412 27.58 -7.09 10.44
C SER A 412 27.82 -8.07 9.29
N THR A 413 27.05 -7.96 8.19
CA THR A 413 26.96 -9.02 7.19
C THR A 413 27.46 -8.57 5.81
N LEU A 414 27.15 -7.33 5.40
CA LEU A 414 27.56 -6.81 4.08
C LEU A 414 29.00 -6.29 4.11
N ILE A 415 29.33 -5.44 5.07
CA ILE A 415 30.61 -4.74 5.13
C ILE A 415 31.76 -5.72 5.41
N ASP A 416 32.74 -5.81 4.50
CA ASP A 416 34.03 -6.46 4.78
C ASP A 416 35.06 -5.40 5.18
N ASN A 417 35.30 -5.26 6.48
CA ASN A 417 36.25 -4.27 7.02
C ASN A 417 37.70 -4.48 6.53
N ARG A 418 38.06 -5.66 6.02
CA ARG A 418 39.39 -5.89 5.41
C ARG A 418 39.47 -5.25 4.03
N LYS A 419 38.37 -5.27 3.28
CA LYS A 419 38.25 -4.63 1.95
C LYS A 419 37.98 -3.13 2.07
N SER A 420 37.11 -2.74 3.00
CA SER A 420 36.59 -1.39 3.18
C SER A 420 36.81 -0.92 4.62
N PRO A 421 38.05 -0.56 5.02
CA PRO A 421 38.34 -0.13 6.38
C PRO A 421 37.76 1.27 6.70
N ASN A 422 37.42 2.05 5.67
CA ASN A 422 36.67 3.30 5.82
C ASN A 422 35.51 3.25 4.82
N TRP A 423 34.28 3.39 5.30
CA TRP A 423 33.10 3.22 4.47
C TRP A 423 31.97 4.17 4.86
N LEU A 424 31.11 4.46 3.87
CA LEU A 424 29.84 5.15 4.02
C LEU A 424 28.77 4.34 3.28
N PHE A 425 27.80 3.82 4.02
CA PHE A 425 26.64 3.15 3.43
C PHE A 425 25.46 4.12 3.33
N ILE A 426 24.79 4.18 2.17
CA ILE A 426 23.58 4.99 1.97
C ILE A 426 22.52 4.17 1.22
N SER A 427 21.27 4.24 1.65
CA SER A 427 20.13 3.70 0.91
C SER A 427 18.91 4.62 1.03
N ASN A 428 18.00 4.54 0.07
CA ASN A 428 16.67 5.10 0.25
C ASN A 428 15.76 4.16 1.06
N TRP A 429 14.73 4.70 1.72
CA TRP A 429 13.82 3.94 2.58
C TRP A 429 13.14 2.77 1.87
N GLY A 430 12.79 2.93 0.59
CA GLY A 430 12.03 1.92 -0.14
C GLY A 430 12.82 0.64 -0.48
N ILE A 431 13.99 0.43 0.12
CA ILE A 431 14.61 -0.90 0.21
C ILE A 431 13.86 -1.83 1.19
N VAL A 432 13.07 -1.24 2.10
CA VAL A 432 12.15 -1.92 3.03
C VAL A 432 10.72 -1.35 2.90
N ARG A 433 9.68 -2.16 3.16
CA ARG A 433 8.27 -1.79 2.89
C ARG A 433 7.26 -1.99 4.03
N GLY A 434 7.71 -2.35 5.23
CA GLY A 434 6.83 -2.47 6.39
C GLY A 434 7.60 -2.72 7.69
N ASP A 435 6.89 -2.60 8.80
CA ASP A 435 7.40 -2.89 10.14
C ASP A 435 7.86 -4.35 10.27
N ILE A 436 8.78 -4.59 11.20
CA ILE A 436 9.13 -5.93 11.66
C ILE A 436 8.65 -6.08 13.10
N TYR A 437 7.80 -7.05 13.35
CA TYR A 437 7.30 -7.31 14.70
C TYR A 437 8.14 -8.37 15.43
N ARG A 438 8.20 -8.25 16.76
CA ARG A 438 8.88 -9.17 17.66
C ARG A 438 8.32 -10.59 17.52
N GLY A 439 9.12 -11.57 17.95
CA GLY A 439 8.84 -12.99 17.80
C GLY A 439 9.52 -13.57 16.57
N LYS A 440 8.93 -14.63 16.01
CA LYS A 440 9.52 -15.35 14.88
C LYS A 440 9.54 -14.47 13.63
N PHE A 441 10.74 -14.30 13.07
CA PHE A 441 10.94 -13.76 11.73
C PHE A 441 11.06 -14.92 10.75
N THR A 442 10.20 -14.94 9.75
CA THR A 442 10.03 -16.03 8.79
C THR A 442 10.42 -15.61 7.37
N LEU A 443 10.54 -16.59 6.48
CA LEU A 443 10.69 -16.35 5.04
C LEU A 443 9.54 -15.50 4.48
N SER A 444 8.31 -15.67 4.97
CA SER A 444 7.18 -14.82 4.56
C SER A 444 7.38 -13.36 4.98
N ASP A 445 7.88 -13.12 6.19
CA ASP A 445 8.17 -11.77 6.69
C ASP A 445 9.24 -11.07 5.85
N TYR A 446 10.25 -11.81 5.40
CA TYR A 446 11.25 -11.30 4.48
C TYR A 446 10.61 -10.76 3.19
N TYR A 447 9.70 -11.52 2.57
CA TYR A 447 9.01 -11.07 1.36
C TYR A 447 8.05 -9.91 1.61
N ALA A 448 7.44 -9.86 2.79
CA ALA A 448 6.62 -8.73 3.22
C ALA A 448 7.41 -7.42 3.29
N ILE A 449 8.63 -7.47 3.85
CA ILE A 449 9.43 -6.25 4.02
C ILE A 449 10.37 -5.94 2.86
N SER A 450 10.75 -6.91 2.01
CA SER A 450 11.81 -6.76 1.00
C SER A 450 11.28 -6.77 -0.45
N PRO A 451 10.95 -5.59 -1.04
CA PRO A 451 10.50 -5.48 -2.44
C PRO A 451 11.45 -6.05 -3.48
N ASP A 452 12.74 -6.00 -3.21
CA ASP A 452 13.82 -6.23 -4.18
C ASP A 452 14.40 -7.65 -4.07
N SER A 453 13.65 -8.59 -3.49
CA SER A 453 14.09 -9.95 -3.17
C SER A 453 14.65 -10.75 -4.36
N GLY A 454 14.24 -10.43 -5.60
CA GLY A 454 14.72 -11.07 -6.83
C GLY A 454 16.00 -10.46 -7.45
N LYS A 455 16.55 -9.36 -6.94
CA LYS A 455 17.71 -8.69 -7.57
C LYS A 455 19.04 -9.38 -7.21
N LYS A 456 19.70 -9.94 -8.23
CA LYS A 456 20.97 -10.67 -8.10
C LYS A 456 22.14 -9.84 -7.54
N TYR A 457 22.20 -8.54 -7.87
CA TYR A 457 23.28 -7.62 -7.42
C TYR A 457 22.69 -6.32 -6.86
N PRO A 458 22.26 -6.31 -5.58
CA PRO A 458 21.60 -5.14 -5.01
C PRO A 458 22.56 -4.12 -4.41
N PHE A 459 23.85 -4.41 -4.24
CA PHE A 459 24.82 -3.49 -3.62
C PHE A 459 25.98 -3.16 -4.56
N VAL A 460 26.20 -1.87 -4.75
CA VAL A 460 27.26 -1.32 -5.62
C VAL A 460 28.09 -0.31 -4.84
N HIS A 461 29.32 -0.08 -5.27
CA HIS A 461 30.24 0.82 -4.59
C HIS A 461 31.14 1.62 -5.55
N ILE A 462 31.72 2.69 -5.00
CA ILE A 462 32.81 3.46 -5.61
C ILE A 462 33.69 4.03 -4.51
N THR A 463 35.01 4.02 -4.71
CA THR A 463 35.97 4.61 -3.77
C THR A 463 36.20 6.07 -4.12
N VAL A 464 36.08 6.96 -3.13
CA VAL A 464 36.31 8.40 -3.28
C VAL A 464 37.16 8.95 -2.14
N PRO A 465 37.78 10.13 -2.28
CA PRO A 465 38.41 10.82 -1.16
C PRO A 465 37.42 11.12 -0.03
N ARG A 466 37.86 11.03 1.25
CA ARG A 466 37.03 11.38 2.42
C ARG A 466 36.33 12.74 2.28
N ARG A 467 37.02 13.77 1.75
CA ARG A 467 36.44 15.11 1.54
C ARG A 467 35.20 15.12 0.64
N VAL A 468 35.08 14.16 -0.28
CA VAL A 468 33.90 13.97 -1.13
C VAL A 468 32.83 13.20 -0.37
N ALA A 469 33.22 12.11 0.31
CA ALA A 469 32.31 11.28 1.10
C ALA A 469 31.54 12.11 2.15
N ASP A 470 32.24 13.01 2.84
CA ASP A 470 31.68 13.87 3.90
C ASP A 470 30.61 14.86 3.38
N GLN A 471 30.60 15.15 2.07
CA GLN A 471 29.64 16.08 1.46
C GLN A 471 28.48 15.36 0.73
N LEU A 472 28.58 14.05 0.52
CA LEU A 472 27.70 13.31 -0.36
C LEU A 472 26.23 13.36 0.09
N VAL A 473 25.98 13.07 1.37
CA VAL A 473 24.61 13.04 1.94
C VAL A 473 23.96 14.42 1.83
N MET A 474 24.68 15.48 2.21
CA MET A 474 24.19 16.85 2.09
C MET A 474 23.91 17.23 0.64
N LYS A 475 24.76 16.81 -0.31
CA LYS A 475 24.55 17.12 -1.73
C LYS A 475 23.29 16.43 -2.27
N ILE A 476 23.05 15.18 -1.88
CA ILE A 476 21.83 14.45 -2.24
C ILE A 476 20.59 15.20 -1.75
N GLN A 477 20.58 15.64 -0.49
CA GLN A 477 19.50 16.43 0.09
C GLN A 477 19.26 17.75 -0.65
N GLN A 478 20.32 18.51 -0.92
CA GLN A 478 20.23 19.79 -1.64
C GLN A 478 19.56 19.61 -2.99
N MET A 479 20.01 18.61 -3.76
CA MET A 479 19.43 18.31 -5.06
C MET A 479 17.93 17.95 -4.92
N GLU A 480 17.51 17.29 -3.82
CA GLU A 480 16.09 16.92 -3.63
C GLU A 480 15.24 18.13 -3.31
N ASN A 481 15.75 19.02 -2.47
CA ASN A 481 15.07 20.26 -2.15
C ASN A 481 14.97 21.18 -3.38
N GLU A 482 16.01 21.23 -4.21
CA GLU A 482 15.97 21.94 -5.50
C GLU A 482 14.92 21.34 -6.44
N GLU A 483 14.84 20.02 -6.54
CA GLU A 483 13.84 19.34 -7.39
C GLU A 483 12.42 19.56 -6.87
N LYS A 484 12.20 19.41 -5.55
CA LYS A 484 10.92 19.73 -4.90
C LYS A 484 10.53 21.19 -5.14
N SER A 485 11.47 22.13 -5.06
CA SER A 485 11.22 23.56 -5.30
C SER A 485 10.90 23.84 -6.77
N ARG A 486 11.63 23.24 -7.73
CA ARG A 486 11.31 23.35 -9.16
C ARG A 486 9.92 22.81 -9.48
N ARG A 487 9.54 21.68 -8.88
CA ARG A 487 8.18 21.11 -9.00
C ARG A 487 7.10 22.03 -8.43
N LYS A 488 7.40 22.86 -7.42
CA LYS A 488 6.47 23.87 -6.87
C LYS A 488 6.31 25.12 -7.76
N ILE A 489 7.31 25.45 -8.60
CA ILE A 489 7.36 26.70 -9.38
C ILE A 489 6.83 26.54 -10.83
N ALA A 490 6.63 25.31 -11.32
CA ALA A 490 6.09 25.07 -12.66
C ALA A 490 4.67 25.68 -12.82
N PRO A 491 4.37 26.51 -13.83
CA PRO A 491 3.07 27.20 -13.94
C PRO A 491 1.94 26.24 -14.29
N ALA A 492 0.88 26.21 -13.48
CA ALA A 492 -0.40 25.65 -13.88
C ALA A 492 -1.10 26.64 -14.81
N SER A 493 -1.14 26.35 -16.11
CA SER A 493 -1.98 27.10 -17.05
C SER A 493 -3.39 26.52 -17.08
N GLN A 494 -4.42 27.34 -16.78
CA GLN A 494 -5.88 27.23 -17.07
C GLN A 494 -6.78 27.40 -15.80
N PRO A 495 -7.99 27.96 -15.93
CA PRO A 495 -8.45 29.15 -15.21
C PRO A 495 -9.11 28.85 -13.85
N GLU A 496 -9.16 29.88 -13.03
CA GLU A 496 -9.78 29.90 -11.71
C GLU A 496 -11.24 29.42 -11.73
N THR A 497 -11.51 28.25 -11.14
CA THR A 497 -12.75 27.90 -10.42
C THR A 497 -12.62 26.57 -9.68
N PHE A 498 -11.50 26.31 -8.98
CA PHE A 498 -11.43 25.19 -8.03
C PHE A 498 -10.56 25.58 -6.83
N LYS A 499 -11.19 25.93 -5.71
CA LYS A 499 -10.52 25.92 -4.40
C LYS A 499 -10.36 24.46 -3.96
N ALA A 500 -9.33 23.81 -4.49
CA ALA A 500 -8.84 22.55 -3.94
C ALA A 500 -8.20 22.86 -2.58
N VAL A 501 -8.85 22.42 -1.50
CA VAL A 501 -8.26 22.42 -0.16
C VAL A 501 -7.10 21.44 -0.18
N GLU A 502 -5.90 21.94 0.08
CA GLU A 502 -4.69 21.14 0.29
C GLU A 502 -4.93 20.17 1.45
N THR A 503 -4.77 18.87 1.20
CA THR A 503 -4.55 17.89 2.27
C THR A 503 -3.28 17.15 1.95
N GLU A 504 -2.22 17.57 2.64
CA GLU A 504 -0.95 16.88 2.78
C GLU A 504 -1.18 15.45 3.29
N SER A 505 -0.15 14.60 3.16
CA SER A 505 -0.05 13.28 3.79
C SER A 505 -0.74 13.27 5.16
N GLN A 506 -1.62 12.29 5.41
CA GLN A 506 -2.27 12.10 6.71
C GLN A 506 -1.20 11.87 7.79
N SER A 507 -0.71 12.97 8.33
CA SER A 507 0.09 13.06 9.54
C SER A 507 -0.45 14.25 10.28
N TYR A 508 -1.63 14.10 10.90
CA TYR A 508 -2.16 15.08 11.84
C TYR A 508 -2.68 14.35 13.07
N PHE A 509 -1.91 14.53 14.15
CA PHE A 509 -2.19 14.04 15.49
C PHE A 509 -3.50 14.63 16.00
N SER A 510 -4.57 13.85 15.96
CA SER A 510 -5.74 14.08 16.82
C SER A 510 -5.66 13.09 17.98
N LEU A 511 -5.15 13.54 19.13
CA LEU A 511 -5.20 12.74 20.36
C LEU A 511 -6.67 12.47 20.74
N PRO A 512 -7.11 11.21 20.88
CA PRO A 512 -8.46 10.92 21.37
C PRO A 512 -8.64 11.40 22.81
N SER A 513 -9.88 11.78 23.17
CA SER A 513 -10.24 12.09 24.56
C SER A 513 -10.11 10.87 25.48
N ALA A 514 -10.12 11.14 26.79
CA ALA A 514 -9.67 10.33 27.94
C ALA A 514 -10.16 8.86 28.11
N ASN A 515 -10.76 8.21 27.11
CA ASN A 515 -11.13 6.79 27.10
C ASN A 515 -10.23 5.91 26.18
N SER A 516 -9.04 6.39 25.81
CA SER A 516 -8.11 5.72 24.87
C SER A 516 -7.42 4.46 25.40
N ALA A 517 -7.47 4.18 26.71
CA ALA A 517 -6.71 3.10 27.34
C ALA A 517 -7.12 1.66 26.92
N ASN A 518 -8.26 1.49 26.23
CA ASN A 518 -8.81 0.19 25.82
C ASN A 518 -8.90 0.00 24.30
N LEU A 519 -8.42 0.96 23.49
CA LEU A 519 -8.44 0.83 22.04
C LEU A 519 -7.23 0.00 21.58
N THR A 520 -7.20 -0.41 20.32
CA THR A 520 -6.00 -0.99 19.69
C THR A 520 -5.48 -0.06 18.62
N TYR A 521 -4.19 -0.18 18.27
CA TYR A 521 -3.69 0.45 17.07
C TYR A 521 -4.44 -0.05 15.84
N GLY A 522 -4.76 0.88 14.94
CA GLY A 522 -5.41 0.62 13.67
C GLY A 522 -5.67 1.91 12.92
N TRP A 523 -6.40 1.80 11.82
CA TRP A 523 -6.69 2.95 10.98
C TRP A 523 -7.75 3.86 11.60
N VAL A 524 -7.49 5.17 11.57
CA VAL A 524 -8.46 6.22 11.89
C VAL A 524 -8.56 7.10 10.66
N THR A 525 -9.53 6.79 9.81
CA THR A 525 -9.62 7.35 8.47
C THR A 525 -10.26 8.74 8.50
N GLU A 526 -9.54 9.71 7.95
CA GLU A 526 -10.07 11.03 7.62
C GLU A 526 -10.21 11.16 6.11
N ASP A 527 -11.44 11.24 5.61
CA ASP A 527 -11.71 11.38 4.18
C ASP A 527 -12.61 12.60 3.90
N THR A 528 -12.94 12.83 2.62
CA THR A 528 -13.81 13.96 2.25
C THR A 528 -15.29 13.59 2.23
N CYS A 529 -15.64 12.33 2.47
CA CYS A 529 -17.02 11.87 2.52
C CYS A 529 -17.58 12.16 3.91
N GLY A 530 -18.60 13.02 3.99
CA GLY A 530 -19.23 13.30 5.28
C GLY A 530 -18.43 14.26 6.17
N ARG A 531 -17.65 15.20 5.60
CA ARG A 531 -17.01 16.33 6.33
C ARG A 531 -17.97 17.12 7.24
N ASN A 532 -19.27 17.05 6.98
CA ASN A 532 -20.33 17.69 7.78
C ASN A 532 -21.18 16.68 8.58
N SER A 533 -20.72 15.43 8.75
CA SER A 533 -21.48 14.35 9.38
C SER A 533 -20.70 13.69 10.51
N HIS A 534 -21.42 13.16 11.51
CA HIS A 534 -20.84 12.30 12.54
C HIS A 534 -20.49 10.88 12.02
N ASP A 535 -20.67 10.60 10.71
CA ASP A 535 -20.44 9.29 10.10
C ASP A 535 -18.96 9.03 9.79
N LYS A 536 -18.23 8.57 10.82
CA LYS A 536 -16.85 8.08 10.70
C LYS A 536 -16.75 6.92 9.72
N ALA A 537 -15.61 6.73 9.05
CA ALA A 537 -15.48 5.76 7.95
C ALA A 537 -15.20 4.33 8.40
N ASP A 538 -14.41 4.15 9.46
CA ASP A 538 -14.02 2.83 9.94
C ASP A 538 -15.14 2.17 10.75
N ASP A 539 -15.27 0.85 10.64
CA ASP A 539 -16.27 0.08 11.41
C ASP A 539 -15.87 -0.17 12.86
N VAL A 540 -14.57 -0.29 13.10
CA VAL A 540 -13.92 -0.43 14.39
C VAL A 540 -13.38 0.91 14.87
N LEU A 541 -13.33 1.10 16.20
CA LEU A 541 -12.67 2.25 16.82
C LEU A 541 -11.22 1.89 17.17
N HIS A 542 -10.28 2.72 16.72
CA HIS A 542 -8.86 2.53 16.98
C HIS A 542 -8.20 3.75 17.61
N PHE A 543 -7.08 3.48 18.25
CA PHE A 543 -6.04 4.48 18.44
C PHE A 543 -5.24 4.58 17.13
N PRO A 544 -4.98 5.78 16.59
CA PRO A 544 -4.29 5.91 15.31
C PRO A 544 -2.86 5.36 15.42
N ILE A 545 -2.43 4.63 14.38
CA ILE A 545 -1.03 4.19 14.26
C ILE A 545 -0.15 5.46 14.17
N PRO A 546 0.87 5.63 15.03
CA PRO A 546 1.79 6.76 14.94
C PRO A 546 2.55 6.69 13.60
N GLN A 547 2.59 7.79 12.85
CA GLN A 547 3.32 7.85 11.59
C GLN A 547 3.98 9.21 11.37
N VAL A 548 5.17 9.20 10.78
CA VAL A 548 5.88 10.38 10.28
C VAL A 548 5.86 10.40 8.75
N SER A 549 5.79 11.60 8.17
CA SER A 549 5.75 11.75 6.71
C SER A 549 7.15 11.67 6.12
N PHE A 550 7.36 10.73 5.18
CA PHE A 550 8.57 10.68 4.38
C PHE A 550 8.66 11.77 3.30
N ASP A 551 7.64 12.60 3.13
CA ASP A 551 7.72 13.72 2.17
C ASP A 551 8.23 15.00 2.83
N ASN A 552 8.03 15.14 4.14
CA ASN A 552 8.34 16.34 4.92
C ASN A 552 8.71 16.02 6.39
N PRO A 553 9.84 15.37 6.66
CA PRO A 553 10.26 15.00 8.01
C PRO A 553 10.83 16.22 8.74
N LYS A 554 10.74 16.19 10.07
CA LYS A 554 11.28 17.28 10.89
C LYS A 554 12.82 17.26 10.90
N SER A 555 13.42 16.10 10.65
CA SER A 555 14.88 15.92 10.50
C SER A 555 15.45 16.53 9.21
N GLY A 556 14.59 16.91 8.25
CA GLY A 556 15.02 17.30 6.90
C GLY A 556 15.47 16.13 6.00
N LEU A 557 15.40 14.89 6.50
CA LEU A 557 15.86 13.69 5.81
C LEU A 557 14.85 12.55 5.89
N PRO A 558 14.04 12.34 4.83
CA PRO A 558 13.09 11.23 4.86
C PRO A 558 13.35 10.19 3.79
N VAL A 559 14.09 10.56 2.74
CA VAL A 559 14.24 9.69 1.57
C VAL A 559 15.35 8.67 1.81
N TYR A 560 16.36 9.00 2.63
CA TYR A 560 17.55 8.18 2.85
C TYR A 560 17.94 8.02 4.31
N PHE A 561 18.53 6.87 4.60
CA PHE A 561 19.21 6.56 5.85
C PHE A 561 20.62 6.05 5.52
N TRP A 562 21.55 6.22 6.46
CA TRP A 562 22.97 5.99 6.19
C TRP A 562 23.78 5.79 7.47
N ARG A 563 24.95 5.17 7.33
CA ARG A 563 25.94 5.02 8.42
C ARG A 563 27.34 5.12 7.84
N LYS A 564 28.27 5.72 8.57
CA LYS A 564 29.70 5.78 8.21
C LYS A 564 30.58 5.20 9.31
N SER A 565 31.72 4.65 8.92
CA SER A 565 32.78 4.27 9.85
C SER A 565 34.12 4.59 9.21
N TYR A 566 34.86 5.50 9.85
CA TYR A 566 36.19 5.93 9.44
C TYR A 566 37.17 5.70 10.59
N LYS A 567 38.45 5.55 10.27
CA LYS A 567 39.52 5.68 11.27
C LYS A 567 39.55 7.12 11.82
N SER A 568 39.84 7.26 13.11
CA SER A 568 39.76 8.52 13.87
C SER A 568 40.51 9.69 13.21
N ASP A 569 41.69 9.42 12.67
CA ASP A 569 42.60 10.42 12.07
C ASP A 569 42.69 10.30 10.54
N LEU A 570 41.62 9.85 9.89
CA LEU A 570 41.61 9.61 8.44
C LEU A 570 41.85 10.91 7.66
N HIS A 571 42.93 11.01 6.88
CA HIS A 571 43.21 12.19 6.05
C HIS A 571 42.08 12.50 5.04
N LEU A 572 41.88 13.78 4.70
CA LEU A 572 40.81 14.22 3.78
C LEU A 572 40.88 13.60 2.38
N ASP A 573 42.08 13.24 1.92
CA ASP A 573 42.30 12.55 0.64
C ASP A 573 42.39 11.02 0.76
N ALA A 574 42.23 10.47 1.96
CA ALA A 574 42.25 9.03 2.13
C ALA A 574 41.02 8.38 1.49
N PRO A 575 41.15 7.14 0.98
CA PRO A 575 40.07 6.44 0.30
C PRO A 575 38.96 6.04 1.28
N VAL A 576 37.72 6.30 0.87
CA VAL A 576 36.47 5.88 1.51
C VAL A 576 35.61 5.16 0.48
N ASP A 577 35.13 3.97 0.82
CA ASP A 577 34.18 3.24 -0.02
C ASP A 577 32.75 3.73 0.23
N ILE A 578 32.15 4.30 -0.82
CA ILE A 578 30.72 4.64 -0.84
C ILE A 578 29.96 3.40 -1.29
N ILE A 579 29.21 2.77 -0.39
CA ILE A 579 28.46 1.55 -0.64
C ILE A 579 26.98 1.89 -0.65
N VAL A 580 26.26 1.52 -1.70
CA VAL A 580 24.85 1.90 -1.85
C VAL A 580 24.02 0.79 -2.46
N THR A 581 22.71 0.91 -2.33
CA THR A 581 21.81 0.03 -3.08
C THR A 581 21.82 0.38 -4.57
N ASN A 582 21.72 -0.62 -5.42
CA ASN A 582 21.64 -0.47 -6.88
C ASN A 582 20.43 0.41 -7.28
N ARG A 583 19.41 0.52 -6.43
CA ARG A 583 18.27 1.45 -6.65
C ARG A 583 18.71 2.90 -6.80
N ILE A 584 19.69 3.34 -6.01
CA ILE A 584 20.17 4.73 -5.99
C ILE A 584 21.56 4.90 -6.63
N GLY A 585 22.26 3.78 -6.86
CA GLY A 585 23.62 3.71 -7.42
C GLY A 585 23.72 3.45 -8.93
N LYS A 586 22.62 3.45 -9.69
CA LYS A 586 22.67 3.35 -11.16
C LYS A 586 23.48 4.50 -11.78
N PRO A 587 24.03 4.38 -13.00
CA PRO A 587 24.84 5.44 -13.64
C PRO A 587 24.18 6.83 -13.71
N ASP A 588 22.85 6.87 -13.82
CA ASP A 588 22.04 8.10 -13.79
C ASP A 588 21.22 8.24 -12.49
N GLY A 589 21.53 7.40 -11.51
CA GLY A 589 20.93 7.40 -10.18
C GLY A 589 21.38 8.57 -9.32
N ARG A 590 20.70 8.75 -8.19
CA ARG A 590 20.90 9.90 -7.30
C ARG A 590 22.34 10.05 -6.82
N VAL A 591 22.95 8.94 -6.41
CA VAL A 591 24.31 8.93 -5.86
C VAL A 591 25.33 9.25 -6.95
N ALA A 592 25.20 8.65 -8.13
CA ALA A 592 26.09 8.93 -9.26
C ALA A 592 26.01 10.41 -9.67
N ASN A 593 24.81 10.99 -9.72
CA ASN A 593 24.65 12.41 -10.05
C ASN A 593 25.22 13.35 -8.98
N ALA A 594 25.05 13.02 -7.69
CA ALA A 594 25.65 13.79 -6.60
C ALA A 594 27.19 13.72 -6.64
N LEU A 595 27.77 12.56 -6.92
CA LEU A 595 29.22 12.38 -7.08
C LEU A 595 29.78 13.18 -8.27
N LYS A 596 29.08 13.19 -9.42
CA LYS A 596 29.42 14.04 -10.58
C LYS A 596 29.40 15.52 -10.19
N ALA A 597 28.37 15.95 -9.46
CA ALA A 597 28.23 17.34 -9.01
C ALA A 597 29.30 17.76 -8.00
N LEU A 598 29.85 16.82 -7.22
CA LEU A 598 30.99 17.04 -6.32
C LEU A 598 32.36 16.94 -7.01
N GLY A 599 32.39 16.69 -8.32
CA GLY A 599 33.63 16.55 -9.09
C GLY A 599 34.42 15.27 -8.79
N ALA A 600 33.78 14.25 -8.21
CA ALA A 600 34.44 12.99 -7.85
C ALA A 600 34.80 12.15 -9.08
N CYS A 601 33.99 12.22 -10.14
CA CYS A 601 34.14 11.46 -11.36
C CYS A 601 33.31 12.05 -12.51
N LYS A 602 33.67 11.74 -13.76
CA LYS A 602 32.93 12.19 -14.96
C LYS A 602 31.69 11.34 -15.26
N GLU A 603 31.84 10.00 -15.24
CA GLU A 603 30.73 9.07 -15.50
C GLU A 603 30.21 8.35 -14.24
N CYS A 604 30.98 8.32 -13.15
CA CYS A 604 30.64 7.70 -11.86
C CYS A 604 29.93 6.33 -12.00
N LYS A 605 30.61 5.37 -12.64
CA LYS A 605 30.13 3.99 -12.74
C LYS A 605 30.47 3.22 -11.47
N LEU A 606 29.45 2.97 -10.64
CA LEU A 606 29.58 2.14 -9.45
C LEU A 606 29.69 0.67 -9.86
N GLN A 607 30.51 -0.09 -9.14
CA GLN A 607 30.78 -1.51 -9.40
C GLN A 607 30.15 -2.39 -8.32
N SER A 608 29.90 -3.67 -8.64
CA SER A 608 29.42 -4.64 -7.64
C SER A 608 30.32 -4.63 -6.40
N TYR A 609 29.72 -4.50 -5.21
CA TYR A 609 30.50 -4.50 -3.96
C TYR A 609 30.87 -5.92 -3.53
N ARG A 610 29.85 -6.78 -3.42
CA ARG A 610 29.92 -8.21 -3.08
C ARG A 610 28.84 -8.95 -3.85
N GLU A 611 29.22 -10.09 -4.43
CA GLU A 611 28.31 -10.92 -5.22
C GLU A 611 27.66 -12.04 -4.40
N ASP A 612 28.24 -12.37 -3.25
CA ASP A 612 27.75 -13.38 -2.31
C ASP A 612 26.68 -12.85 -1.35
N VAL A 613 26.51 -11.52 -1.27
CA VAL A 613 25.50 -10.87 -0.43
C VAL A 613 24.47 -10.12 -1.27
N ASN A 614 23.22 -10.54 -1.13
CA ASN A 614 22.04 -9.83 -1.63
C ASN A 614 21.08 -9.53 -0.46
N GLN A 615 19.90 -8.97 -0.73
CA GLN A 615 18.91 -8.66 0.32
C GLN A 615 18.52 -9.89 1.15
N TYR A 616 18.36 -11.02 0.47
CA TYR A 616 17.96 -12.29 1.09
C TYR A 616 19.03 -12.79 2.05
N THR A 617 20.27 -12.94 1.57
CA THR A 617 21.37 -13.45 2.39
C THR A 617 21.76 -12.45 3.49
N LEU A 618 21.70 -11.14 3.22
CA LEU A 618 21.92 -10.08 4.21
C LEU A 618 21.03 -10.27 5.44
N LEU A 619 19.71 -10.29 5.26
CA LEU A 619 18.78 -10.37 6.38
C LEU A 619 18.77 -11.77 7.01
N ARG A 620 18.79 -12.83 6.20
CA ARG A 620 18.82 -14.22 6.70
C ARG A 620 20.03 -14.47 7.59
N ASP A 621 21.22 -14.08 7.14
CA ASP A 621 22.47 -14.39 7.87
C ASP A 621 22.61 -13.49 9.10
N TYR A 622 22.20 -12.21 9.00
CA TYR A 622 22.10 -11.32 10.17
C TYR A 622 21.16 -11.88 11.24
N LEU A 623 19.94 -12.30 10.86
CA LEU A 623 18.95 -12.84 11.77
C LEU A 623 19.40 -14.15 12.43
N ARG A 624 19.92 -15.10 11.64
CA ARG A 624 20.40 -16.39 12.18
C ARG A 624 21.55 -16.23 13.15
N THR A 625 22.41 -15.24 12.92
CA THR A 625 23.60 -14.98 13.75
C THR A 625 23.24 -14.24 15.04
N ASN A 626 22.42 -13.19 14.95
CA ASN A 626 22.19 -12.25 16.06
C ASN A 626 20.91 -12.56 16.85
N TYR A 627 19.98 -13.30 16.26
CA TYR A 627 18.68 -13.65 16.85
C TYR A 627 18.43 -15.17 16.75
N PRO A 628 19.37 -16.02 17.21
CA PRO A 628 19.24 -17.46 17.07
C PRO A 628 17.98 -17.95 17.80
N GLN A 629 17.32 -18.94 17.21
CA GLN A 629 16.16 -19.58 17.84
C GLN A 629 16.55 -20.13 19.20
N LYS A 630 15.73 -19.87 20.22
CA LYS A 630 15.86 -20.57 21.49
C LYS A 630 15.61 -22.05 21.23
N LYS A 631 16.60 -22.92 21.48
CA LYS A 631 16.38 -24.37 21.46
C LYS A 631 15.22 -24.66 22.40
N ALA A 632 14.15 -25.29 21.90
CA ALA A 632 13.10 -25.80 22.76
C ALA A 632 13.78 -26.67 23.81
N ALA A 633 13.64 -26.30 25.10
CA ALA A 633 14.14 -27.13 26.18
C ALA A 633 13.52 -28.51 25.97
N SER A 634 14.35 -29.50 25.66
CA SER A 634 13.93 -30.89 25.59
C SER A 634 13.43 -31.27 26.98
N GLY A 635 12.11 -31.15 27.19
CA GLY A 635 11.45 -31.69 28.34
C GLY A 635 11.73 -33.17 28.33
N LYS A 636 12.61 -33.62 29.23
CA LYS A 636 12.71 -35.02 29.61
C LYS A 636 11.33 -35.40 30.15
N HIS A 637 10.50 -36.00 29.30
CA HIS A 637 9.51 -36.95 29.77
C HIS A 637 10.32 -38.11 30.36
N ASN A 638 10.57 -38.04 31.67
CA ASN A 638 10.84 -39.25 32.43
C ASN A 638 9.55 -40.07 32.46
N ALA A 639 9.74 -41.35 32.18
CA ALA A 639 8.75 -42.41 31.99
C ALA A 639 7.71 -42.52 33.12
#